data_AF-A0AAI8VF17-F1
#
_entry.id   AF-A0AAI8VF17-F1
#
_cell.length_a   1.000
_cell.length_b   1.000
_cell.length_c   1.000
_cell.angle_alpha   90.00
_cell.angle_beta   90.00
_cell.angle_gamma   90.00
#
_symmetry.space_group_name_H-M   'P 1'
#
loop_
_entity.id
_entity.type
_entity.pdbx_description
1 polymer ?
#
loop_
_entity_poly.entity_id
_entity_poly.type
_entity_poly.pdbx_seq_one_letter_code
_entity_poly.pdbx_strand_id
1 'polypeptide(L)'
;MERAWTTSIKQVRPGANEVKLPSPHDDRRSQSLDEALTILPNINWGVTFDDVCLTEHSKKLGTNQQLGLKMQSRTLLRRLLILRPSKPSNPAISSRPFTRHTNLASHTRPQLPFLSVPLTRNHQFRYLTTERKRWLAYEVFLGAKYTVYIWAIVGFSVVGYWCIQQEWLERKYPTPDEWTFLTRLRFRLAKWAPDRTDLIQTNWVQIGGYAKNVLERLEDRSIDGAGIQDLTEGGVWIDGIGESGYDVTAKSEPWRRGYYEALMLCAKSAEHLDNHLVDTTRHVVFPADQVLGPSNPNPKPIPHGSPSAPHEKDCEPAYEAPEIFYMRILTTRGFTPKQKMDAALDYASWLDFKGIPDASERMYEWALSLAHDSALPTPLPYDPQSYVLRDDVGRPSANLLTTLTALAAHKARNEDLSTALPILISILRACRALPRPQATTESYEPELTEEVHASPWTMANIVGVGKRLMVPPSYPPPPDDGESPPVRDAKELCEEAGLNLYIGEIIYAGASKGTSSSREDGLAWTREAVDLAEEQLSKLSPDSSDAEATKTCKECLGSGLENWAKMVGRLAREEREREAAGPDKASGCSWLGLWGEGKAETTGRWAAEEHVVKERMRRAEEILDELEAPKTGLGAIFWA
;
A
#
# COMPACT_ATOMS: atom_id res chain seq x y z
N MET A 1 33.97 18.90 29.94
CA MET A 1 33.93 20.24 30.58
C MET A 1 32.70 20.26 31.48
N GLU A 2 32.88 20.05 32.78
CA GLU A 2 31.78 20.12 33.75
C GLU A 2 31.54 21.55 34.23
N ARG A 3 30.39 21.76 34.91
CA ARG A 3 29.86 23.00 35.51
C ARG A 3 29.16 23.96 34.53
N ALA A 4 27.84 24.10 34.68
CA ALA A 4 27.13 25.40 34.63
C ALA A 4 25.62 25.34 34.98
N TRP A 5 25.14 24.50 35.91
CA TRP A 5 23.74 24.57 36.38
C TRP A 5 23.60 24.45 37.90
N THR A 6 23.70 25.59 38.59
CA THR A 6 23.17 25.76 39.95
C THR A 6 22.68 27.21 40.17
N THR A 7 21.74 27.36 41.11
CA THR A 7 21.21 28.62 41.67
C THR A 7 20.35 29.53 40.76
N SER A 8 19.02 29.45 40.98
CA SER A 8 18.32 30.60 41.58
C SER A 8 17.03 30.13 42.27
N ILE A 9 17.06 30.03 43.61
CA ILE A 9 15.88 29.81 44.45
C ILE A 9 15.37 31.17 44.93
N LYS A 10 14.08 31.46 44.75
CA LYS A 10 13.39 32.52 45.49
C LYS A 10 12.16 31.97 46.20
N GLN A 11 12.20 32.04 47.53
CA GLN A 11 11.10 31.69 48.41
C GLN A 11 9.94 32.70 48.29
N VAL A 12 8.72 32.19 48.24
CA VAL A 12 7.54 32.83 48.82
C VAL A 12 6.82 31.77 49.67
N ARG A 13 6.39 32.15 50.88
CA ARG A 13 5.77 31.24 51.87
C ARG A 13 4.23 31.21 51.77
N PRO A 14 3.56 30.23 52.41
CA PRO A 14 2.29 29.70 51.90
C PRO A 14 1.03 30.40 52.43
N GLY A 15 -0.05 30.30 51.66
CA GLY A 15 -1.42 30.44 52.14
C GLY A 15 -2.07 29.05 52.23
N ALA A 16 -2.51 28.65 53.41
CA ALA A 16 -3.26 27.42 53.60
C ALA A 16 -4.72 27.59 53.14
N ASN A 17 -5.31 26.53 52.57
CA ASN A 17 -6.73 26.25 52.71
C ASN A 17 -6.97 24.75 52.63
N GLU A 18 -7.72 24.25 53.61
CA GLU A 18 -7.89 22.84 53.95
C GLU A 18 -9.36 22.47 53.74
N VAL A 19 -9.69 21.69 52.69
CA VAL A 19 -11.07 21.17 52.51
C VAL A 19 -11.08 19.73 52.00
N LYS A 20 -11.22 18.82 52.97
CA LYS A 20 -11.95 17.53 52.94
C LYS A 20 -11.97 16.66 51.68
N LEU A 21 -11.27 15.54 51.79
CA LEU A 21 -11.74 14.23 51.31
C LEU A 21 -13.07 13.82 51.97
N PRO A 22 -13.89 13.00 51.28
CA PRO A 22 -14.67 11.96 51.93
C PRO A 22 -14.47 10.57 51.28
N SER A 23 -14.41 9.56 52.13
CA SER A 23 -14.41 8.12 51.83
C SER A 23 -14.70 7.38 53.14
N PRO A 24 -15.26 6.15 53.15
CA PRO A 24 -16.18 5.52 52.19
C PRO A 24 -17.52 5.17 52.88
N HIS A 25 -18.55 4.76 52.13
CA HIS A 25 -19.53 3.79 52.65
C HIS A 25 -20.24 3.03 51.52
N ASP A 26 -20.56 1.76 51.80
CA ASP A 26 -21.32 0.86 50.93
C ASP A 26 -22.68 1.40 50.51
N ASP A 27 -23.03 1.19 49.24
CA ASP A 27 -24.41 0.81 48.87
C ASP A 27 -24.43 -0.03 47.57
N ARG A 28 -23.92 -1.27 47.68
CA ARG A 28 -23.95 -2.27 46.59
C ARG A 28 -25.16 -3.22 46.76
N ARG A 29 -26.37 -2.79 46.35
CA ARG A 29 -27.49 -3.66 45.91
C ARG A 29 -28.76 -2.85 45.59
N SER A 30 -29.02 -2.59 44.29
CA SER A 30 -30.36 -2.46 43.65
C SER A 30 -30.41 -1.67 42.32
N GLN A 31 -29.28 -1.47 41.61
CA GLN A 31 -29.25 -0.83 40.28
C GLN A 31 -28.63 -1.71 39.19
N SER A 32 -28.83 -3.03 39.23
CA SER A 32 -28.11 -3.98 38.38
C SER A 32 -28.92 -4.60 37.22
N LEU A 33 -30.03 -3.98 36.79
CA LEU A 33 -30.87 -4.54 35.71
C LEU A 33 -31.43 -3.55 34.67
N ASP A 34 -31.51 -2.24 34.94
CA ASP A 34 -32.15 -1.27 34.01
C ASP A 34 -31.15 -0.32 33.30
N GLU A 35 -29.85 -0.35 33.63
CA GLU A 35 -28.83 0.53 33.03
C GLU A 35 -28.02 -0.13 31.89
N ALA A 36 -28.34 -1.38 31.53
CA ALA A 36 -27.58 -2.19 30.55
C ALA A 36 -28.02 -2.01 29.07
N LEU A 37 -28.80 -0.97 28.76
CA LEU A 37 -29.45 -0.82 27.44
C LEU A 37 -29.19 0.52 26.71
N THR A 38 -28.29 1.36 27.24
CA THR A 38 -27.86 2.61 26.57
C THR A 38 -26.35 2.85 26.73
N ILE A 39 -25.55 2.18 25.91
CA ILE A 39 -24.25 2.62 25.32
C ILE A 39 -23.88 1.56 24.27
N LEU A 40 -24.19 1.85 23.01
CA LEU A 40 -23.68 1.16 21.83
C LEU A 40 -23.61 2.18 20.68
N PRO A 41 -22.43 2.69 20.30
CA PRO A 41 -22.28 3.39 19.04
C PRO A 41 -22.33 2.39 17.87
N ASN A 42 -22.88 2.84 16.73
CA ASN A 42 -23.17 2.02 15.55
C ASN A 42 -22.01 1.09 15.12
N ILE A 43 -22.21 -0.22 15.25
CA ILE A 43 -21.38 -1.22 14.57
C ILE A 43 -21.92 -1.38 13.15
N ASN A 44 -21.32 -0.67 12.19
CA ASN A 44 -21.69 -0.76 10.78
C ASN A 44 -21.15 -2.07 10.16
N TRP A 45 -21.97 -3.13 10.16
CA TRP A 45 -21.69 -4.37 9.46
C TRP A 45 -22.00 -4.22 7.96
N GLY A 46 -21.09 -3.56 7.23
CA GLY A 46 -21.26 -3.28 5.80
C GLY A 46 -19.96 -3.47 5.01
N VAL A 47 -19.68 -4.69 4.57
CA VAL A 47 -18.84 -4.90 3.38
C VAL A 47 -19.77 -4.86 2.17
N THR A 48 -19.89 -3.69 1.56
CA THR A 48 -20.57 -3.50 0.28
C THR A 48 -19.57 -3.02 -0.75
N PHE A 49 -19.49 -3.75 -1.87
CA PHE A 49 -19.03 -3.18 -3.13
C PHE A 49 -19.94 -1.98 -3.47
N ASP A 50 -19.34 -0.92 -4.01
CA ASP A 50 -19.97 0.30 -4.52
C ASP A 50 -20.92 1.05 -3.57
N ASP A 51 -20.41 2.07 -2.87
CA ASP A 51 -20.74 3.46 -3.24
C ASP A 51 -20.05 4.52 -2.35
N VAL A 52 -19.62 5.60 -3.00
CA VAL A 52 -19.31 6.88 -2.32
C VAL A 52 -20.61 7.66 -2.16
N CYS A 53 -20.88 8.12 -0.93
CA CYS A 53 -22.00 9.01 -0.56
C CYS A 53 -23.42 8.49 -0.86
N LEU A 54 -24.16 8.09 0.19
CA LEU A 54 -25.48 8.69 0.53
C LEU A 54 -26.13 8.05 1.78
N THR A 55 -26.17 8.80 2.88
CA THR A 55 -27.25 8.79 3.88
C THR A 55 -27.62 10.28 4.11
N GLU A 56 -28.83 10.69 4.48
CA GLU A 56 -29.91 10.00 5.20
C GLU A 56 -31.32 10.52 4.81
N HIS A 57 -32.34 10.23 5.62
CA HIS A 57 -33.77 10.38 5.35
C HIS A 57 -34.37 11.70 5.92
N SER A 58 -35.49 12.16 5.33
CA SER A 58 -36.68 12.75 6.02
C SER A 58 -36.95 14.29 6.04
N LYS A 59 -38.07 14.67 5.37
CA LYS A 59 -39.16 15.62 5.77
C LYS A 59 -39.06 17.16 5.58
N LYS A 60 -39.92 17.65 4.65
CA LYS A 60 -41.11 18.57 4.80
C LYS A 60 -41.13 19.90 3.99
N LEU A 61 -42.36 20.24 3.55
CA LEU A 61 -42.85 21.49 2.90
C LEU A 61 -42.32 21.77 1.46
N GLY A 62 -43.11 22.22 0.48
CA GLY A 62 -44.57 22.38 0.37
C GLY A 62 -45.02 22.97 -0.98
N THR A 63 -46.24 22.63 -1.42
CA THR A 63 -47.09 23.29 -2.47
C THR A 63 -46.64 23.45 -3.95
N ASN A 64 -47.46 22.87 -4.84
CA ASN A 64 -47.93 23.36 -6.16
C ASN A 64 -46.94 23.87 -7.24
N GLN A 65 -46.87 23.13 -8.37
CA GLN A 65 -47.65 23.51 -9.58
C GLN A 65 -47.73 22.37 -10.61
N GLN A 66 -48.82 22.35 -11.38
CA GLN A 66 -48.99 21.47 -12.55
C GLN A 66 -48.28 22.08 -13.77
N LEU A 67 -47.74 21.23 -14.65
CA LEU A 67 -48.01 21.24 -16.10
C LEU A 67 -47.34 20.00 -16.72
N GLY A 68 -48.11 19.19 -17.46
CA GLY A 68 -47.59 17.97 -18.09
C GLY A 68 -47.26 18.19 -19.56
N LEU A 69 -46.47 17.27 -20.14
CA LEU A 69 -46.43 17.04 -21.59
C LEU A 69 -46.00 15.59 -21.91
N LYS A 70 -46.15 15.23 -23.19
CA LYS A 70 -46.33 13.87 -23.70
C LYS A 70 -45.05 13.19 -24.19
N MET A 71 -44.94 11.88 -23.89
CA MET A 71 -44.74 10.78 -24.87
C MET A 71 -43.33 10.49 -25.48
N GLN A 72 -42.83 9.30 -25.14
CA GLN A 72 -42.03 8.33 -25.94
C GLN A 72 -40.74 8.76 -26.69
N SER A 73 -39.62 8.07 -26.41
CA SER A 73 -38.88 7.28 -27.44
C SER A 73 -37.70 6.44 -26.88
N ARG A 74 -37.80 5.10 -27.03
CA ARG A 74 -36.82 4.12 -27.57
C ARG A 74 -35.29 4.33 -27.40
N THR A 75 -34.63 3.29 -26.90
CA THR A 75 -33.38 2.65 -27.41
C THR A 75 -33.33 1.19 -26.91
N LEU A 76 -33.22 0.16 -27.76
CA LEU A 76 -32.03 -0.40 -28.44
C LEU A 76 -31.02 -1.11 -27.52
N LEU A 77 -30.97 -2.45 -27.55
CA LEU A 77 -29.83 -3.20 -28.13
C LEU A 77 -30.15 -4.69 -28.32
N ARG A 78 -29.33 -5.38 -29.13
CA ARG A 78 -29.66 -6.65 -29.80
C ARG A 78 -28.39 -7.49 -30.05
N ARG A 79 -28.33 -8.72 -29.51
CA ARG A 79 -27.34 -9.80 -29.85
C ARG A 79 -25.87 -9.43 -29.51
N LEU A 80 -24.93 -10.34 -29.25
CA LEU A 80 -24.56 -11.66 -29.82
C LEU A 80 -24.27 -12.66 -28.64
N LEU A 81 -23.95 -13.96 -28.77
CA LEU A 81 -24.03 -15.02 -29.81
C LEU A 81 -23.91 -16.40 -29.10
N ILE A 82 -24.29 -17.51 -29.77
CA ILE A 82 -23.55 -18.79 -29.83
C ILE A 82 -24.25 -19.72 -30.84
N LEU A 83 -23.45 -20.38 -31.68
CA LEU A 83 -23.86 -21.32 -32.73
C LEU A 83 -23.40 -22.74 -32.37
N ARG A 84 -24.20 -23.77 -32.68
CA ARG A 84 -23.71 -25.07 -33.18
C ARG A 84 -24.73 -25.76 -34.10
N PRO A 85 -24.32 -26.66 -35.02
CA PRO A 85 -24.94 -26.75 -36.34
C PRO A 85 -25.32 -28.16 -36.83
N SER A 86 -25.77 -28.24 -38.09
CA SER A 86 -26.02 -29.44 -38.94
C SER A 86 -27.32 -30.22 -38.64
N LYS A 87 -28.03 -30.82 -39.61
CA LYS A 87 -27.89 -30.90 -41.09
C LYS A 87 -29.31 -31.01 -41.74
N PRO A 88 -29.51 -30.84 -43.07
CA PRO A 88 -30.84 -30.62 -43.67
C PRO A 88 -31.36 -31.78 -44.55
N SER A 89 -32.67 -31.79 -44.80
CA SER A 89 -33.24 -32.19 -46.11
C SER A 89 -34.62 -31.52 -46.36
N ASN A 90 -34.80 -31.01 -47.58
CA ASN A 90 -36.06 -30.50 -48.14
C ASN A 90 -36.79 -31.64 -48.92
N PRO A 91 -37.81 -31.39 -49.76
CA PRO A 91 -39.18 -30.96 -49.41
C PRO A 91 -40.25 -31.82 -50.11
N ALA A 92 -41.54 -31.72 -49.74
CA ALA A 92 -42.62 -32.25 -50.60
C ALA A 92 -44.00 -31.60 -50.40
N ILE A 93 -44.55 -31.06 -51.51
CA ILE A 93 -45.96 -31.23 -51.98
C ILE A 93 -47.06 -30.69 -51.01
N SER A 94 -47.56 -29.47 -51.20
CA SER A 94 -48.67 -29.10 -52.12
C SER A 94 -50.02 -29.72 -51.73
N SER A 95 -51.04 -28.94 -51.33
CA SER A 95 -51.86 -28.18 -52.30
C SER A 95 -52.90 -27.26 -51.61
N ARG A 96 -53.33 -26.24 -52.36
CA ARG A 96 -54.43 -25.28 -52.07
C ARG A 96 -55.79 -25.87 -52.52
N PRO A 97 -56.91 -25.11 -52.54
CA PRO A 97 -57.52 -24.20 -51.55
C PRO A 97 -58.99 -24.62 -51.25
N PHE A 98 -59.76 -23.86 -50.45
CA PHE A 98 -60.94 -23.15 -50.99
C PHE A 98 -61.49 -22.11 -50.02
N THR A 99 -62.10 -21.06 -50.58
CA THR A 99 -62.70 -19.92 -49.86
C THR A 99 -64.20 -20.11 -49.66
N ARG A 100 -64.80 -19.29 -48.77
CA ARG A 100 -66.25 -18.94 -48.72
C ARG A 100 -67.17 -20.09 -48.22
N HIS A 101 -68.32 -19.86 -47.57
CA HIS A 101 -69.06 -18.63 -47.27
C HIS A 101 -69.77 -18.69 -45.89
N THR A 102 -70.34 -17.54 -45.52
CA THR A 102 -71.36 -17.31 -44.48
C THR A 102 -72.36 -18.45 -44.24
N ASN A 103 -72.60 -18.79 -42.96
CA ASN A 103 -73.83 -19.48 -42.55
C ASN A 103 -74.82 -18.48 -41.93
N LEU A 104 -75.87 -18.18 -42.69
CA LEU A 104 -77.13 -17.66 -42.16
C LEU A 104 -77.78 -18.71 -41.25
N ALA A 105 -78.55 -18.25 -40.26
CA ALA A 105 -79.21 -19.14 -39.31
C ALA A 105 -80.36 -19.92 -39.96
N SER A 106 -80.38 -21.24 -39.74
CA SER A 106 -81.56 -22.08 -39.92
C SER A 106 -81.90 -22.80 -38.60
N HIS A 107 -82.89 -22.27 -37.89
CA HIS A 107 -83.55 -22.99 -36.79
C HIS A 107 -84.31 -24.18 -37.37
N THR A 108 -83.98 -25.43 -36.99
CA THR A 108 -84.89 -26.62 -36.88
C THR A 108 -84.15 -27.94 -36.59
N ARG A 109 -83.12 -27.95 -35.72
CA ARG A 109 -82.59 -29.22 -35.17
C ARG A 109 -82.05 -29.02 -33.75
N PRO A 110 -82.30 -29.94 -32.79
CA PRO A 110 -81.65 -29.89 -31.49
C PRO A 110 -80.12 -30.06 -31.68
N GLN A 111 -79.37 -29.00 -31.40
CA GLN A 111 -77.90 -29.06 -31.41
C GLN A 111 -77.42 -29.68 -30.10
N LEU A 112 -76.63 -30.74 -30.22
CA LEU A 112 -76.04 -31.43 -29.07
C LEU A 112 -74.90 -30.55 -28.49
N PRO A 113 -74.87 -30.27 -27.18
CA PRO A 113 -74.02 -29.23 -26.58
C PRO A 113 -72.51 -29.54 -26.57
N PHE A 114 -72.08 -30.69 -27.10
CA PHE A 114 -70.68 -31.09 -27.18
C PHE A 114 -69.98 -30.72 -28.51
N LEU A 115 -70.69 -30.10 -29.47
CA LEU A 115 -70.10 -29.63 -30.75
C LEU A 115 -70.20 -28.11 -31.00
N SER A 116 -70.86 -27.36 -30.13
CA SER A 116 -70.79 -25.90 -30.15
C SER A 116 -69.54 -25.42 -29.42
N VAL A 117 -68.50 -25.03 -30.18
CA VAL A 117 -67.38 -24.27 -29.59
C VAL A 117 -67.94 -22.92 -29.12
N PRO A 118 -67.89 -22.57 -27.83
CA PRO A 118 -68.42 -21.30 -27.37
C PRO A 118 -67.55 -20.17 -27.93
N LEU A 119 -68.11 -19.35 -28.83
CA LEU A 119 -67.45 -18.12 -29.26
C LEU A 119 -67.24 -17.24 -28.03
N THR A 120 -65.98 -16.91 -27.76
CA THR A 120 -65.51 -16.20 -26.56
C THR A 120 -65.91 -14.74 -26.57
N ARG A 121 -67.19 -14.45 -26.33
CA ARG A 121 -67.72 -13.08 -26.17
C ARG A 121 -67.89 -12.73 -24.68
N ASN A 122 -66.80 -12.23 -24.11
CA ASN A 122 -66.68 -11.46 -22.87
C ASN A 122 -67.01 -12.16 -21.53
N HIS A 123 -66.10 -11.96 -20.57
CA HIS A 123 -66.25 -12.19 -19.13
C HIS A 123 -66.69 -13.59 -18.65
N GLN A 124 -65.82 -14.58 -18.89
CA GLN A 124 -65.66 -15.66 -17.91
C GLN A 124 -64.46 -15.38 -17.02
N PHE A 125 -64.72 -14.94 -15.78
CA PHE A 125 -63.74 -15.13 -14.70
C PHE A 125 -63.50 -16.64 -14.60
N ARG A 126 -62.30 -17.08 -15.00
CA ARG A 126 -61.94 -18.49 -15.05
C ARG A 126 -61.83 -19.02 -13.63
N TYR A 127 -62.93 -19.55 -13.10
CA TYR A 127 -62.98 -20.15 -11.76
C TYR A 127 -61.82 -21.11 -11.59
N LEU A 128 -60.90 -20.78 -10.69
CA LEU A 128 -59.79 -21.64 -10.32
C LEU A 128 -60.36 -22.92 -9.70
N THR A 129 -60.36 -24.00 -10.49
CA THR A 129 -60.73 -25.34 -10.01
C THR A 129 -59.89 -25.68 -8.77
N THR A 130 -60.50 -26.40 -7.83
CA THR A 130 -59.88 -26.71 -6.52
C THR A 130 -58.55 -27.44 -6.66
N GLU A 131 -58.41 -28.27 -7.69
CA GLU A 131 -57.16 -28.93 -8.07
C GLU A 131 -56.06 -27.94 -8.48
N ARG A 132 -56.41 -26.93 -9.31
CA ARG A 132 -55.45 -25.92 -9.77
C ARG A 132 -55.00 -24.97 -8.66
N LYS A 133 -55.85 -24.73 -7.65
CA LYS A 133 -55.45 -24.02 -6.42
C LYS A 133 -54.44 -24.82 -5.60
N ARG A 134 -54.67 -26.13 -5.42
CA ARG A 134 -53.73 -27.02 -4.71
C ARG A 134 -52.39 -27.14 -5.45
N TRP A 135 -52.42 -27.30 -6.77
CA TRP A 135 -51.22 -27.31 -7.60
C TRP A 135 -50.44 -25.99 -7.49
N LEU A 136 -51.11 -24.84 -7.62
CA LEU A 136 -50.42 -23.54 -7.51
C LEU A 136 -49.90 -23.27 -6.09
N ALA A 137 -50.61 -23.69 -5.04
CA ALA A 137 -50.11 -23.60 -3.66
C ALA A 137 -48.88 -24.50 -3.43
N TYR A 138 -48.87 -25.70 -4.01
CA TYR A 138 -47.71 -26.60 -4.00
C TYR A 138 -46.52 -26.00 -4.76
N GLU A 139 -46.75 -25.45 -5.96
CA GLU A 139 -45.71 -24.81 -6.79
C GLU A 139 -45.10 -23.59 -6.09
N VAL A 140 -45.92 -22.75 -5.44
CA VAL A 140 -45.46 -21.61 -4.64
C VAL A 140 -44.69 -22.06 -3.39
N PHE A 141 -45.14 -23.10 -2.69
CA PHE A 141 -44.42 -23.65 -1.53
C PHE A 141 -43.08 -24.27 -1.94
N LEU A 142 -43.05 -24.99 -3.07
CA LEU A 142 -41.85 -25.58 -3.64
C LEU A 142 -40.87 -24.49 -4.11
N GLY A 143 -41.36 -23.45 -4.78
CA GLY A 143 -40.60 -22.26 -5.14
C GLY A 143 -39.98 -21.59 -3.92
N ALA A 144 -40.78 -21.29 -2.89
CA ALA A 144 -40.28 -20.70 -1.65
C ALA A 144 -39.20 -21.56 -0.95
N LYS A 145 -39.39 -22.89 -0.92
CA LYS A 145 -38.40 -23.84 -0.40
C LYS A 145 -37.07 -23.77 -1.16
N TYR A 146 -37.11 -23.75 -2.50
CA TYR A 146 -35.89 -23.59 -3.31
C TYR A 146 -35.27 -22.19 -3.18
N THR A 147 -36.07 -21.13 -3.06
CA THR A 147 -35.57 -19.78 -2.78
C THR A 147 -34.81 -19.73 -1.44
N VAL A 148 -35.35 -20.35 -0.37
CA VAL A 148 -34.65 -20.46 0.92
C VAL A 148 -33.35 -21.25 0.78
N TYR A 149 -33.33 -22.35 0.03
CA TYR A 149 -32.09 -23.09 -0.23
C TYR A 149 -31.05 -22.30 -1.02
N ILE A 150 -31.47 -21.54 -2.04
CA ILE A 150 -30.56 -20.67 -2.81
C ILE A 150 -29.96 -19.59 -1.92
N TRP A 151 -30.77 -18.90 -1.11
CA TRP A 151 -30.27 -17.89 -0.17
C TRP A 151 -29.37 -18.49 0.92
N ALA A 152 -29.67 -19.69 1.42
CA ALA A 152 -28.81 -20.39 2.35
C ALA A 152 -27.45 -20.74 1.71
N ILE A 153 -27.46 -21.29 0.49
CA ILE A 153 -26.23 -21.59 -0.27
C ILE A 153 -25.41 -20.33 -0.50
N VAL A 154 -26.03 -19.24 -0.98
CA VAL A 154 -25.35 -17.95 -1.19
C VAL A 154 -24.76 -17.42 0.12
N GLY A 155 -25.52 -17.45 1.23
CA GLY A 155 -25.03 -17.03 2.54
C GLY A 155 -23.84 -17.84 3.03
N PHE A 156 -23.90 -19.18 2.94
CA PHE A 156 -22.78 -20.05 3.30
C PHE A 156 -21.58 -19.87 2.37
N SER A 157 -21.78 -19.62 1.07
CA SER A 157 -20.70 -19.32 0.13
C SER A 157 -20.02 -17.99 0.45
N VAL A 158 -20.76 -16.94 0.81
CA VAL A 158 -20.20 -15.63 1.20
C VAL A 158 -19.40 -15.76 2.51
N VAL A 159 -19.94 -16.46 3.52
CA VAL A 159 -19.21 -16.72 4.78
C VAL A 159 -17.98 -17.59 4.54
N GLY A 160 -18.09 -18.64 3.72
CA GLY A 160 -16.95 -19.49 3.36
C GLY A 160 -15.84 -18.74 2.62
N TYR A 161 -16.21 -17.89 1.66
CA TYR A 161 -15.28 -16.99 0.98
C TYR A 161 -14.61 -16.03 1.96
N TRP A 162 -15.38 -15.38 2.84
CA TRP A 162 -14.83 -14.49 3.86
C TRP A 162 -13.82 -15.20 4.78
N CYS A 163 -14.11 -16.41 5.25
CA CYS A 163 -13.18 -17.20 6.06
C CYS A 163 -11.89 -17.55 5.30
N ILE A 164 -11.98 -17.94 4.03
CA ILE A 164 -10.80 -18.22 3.18
C ILE A 164 -9.97 -16.94 2.97
N GLN A 165 -10.62 -15.80 2.76
CA GLN A 165 -9.94 -14.50 2.66
C GLN A 165 -9.23 -14.14 3.96
N GLN A 166 -9.90 -14.24 5.12
CA GLN A 166 -9.27 -13.96 6.41
C GLN A 166 -8.05 -14.85 6.67
N GLU A 167 -8.16 -16.15 6.39
CA GLU A 167 -7.05 -17.11 6.52
C GLU A 167 -5.88 -16.80 5.55
N TRP A 168 -6.17 -16.34 4.33
CA TRP A 168 -5.13 -15.86 3.40
C TRP A 168 -4.47 -14.57 3.89
N LEU A 169 -5.25 -13.60 4.39
CA LEU A 169 -4.72 -12.38 5.02
C LEU A 169 -3.91 -12.70 6.29
N GLU A 170 -4.26 -13.72 7.06
CA GLU A 170 -3.52 -14.14 8.26
C GLU A 170 -2.13 -14.70 7.93
N ARG A 171 -2.01 -15.41 6.80
CA ARG A 171 -0.74 -15.92 6.30
C ARG A 171 0.13 -14.85 5.66
N LYS A 172 -0.49 -13.87 4.98
CA LYS A 172 0.25 -12.76 4.36
C LYS A 172 0.71 -11.73 5.40
N TYR A 173 -0.14 -11.45 6.40
CA TYR A 173 0.15 -10.52 7.49
C TYR A 173 -0.11 -11.22 8.83
N PRO A 174 0.86 -12.01 9.34
CA PRO A 174 0.73 -12.68 10.62
C PRO A 174 0.52 -11.66 11.75
N THR A 175 -0.30 -12.02 12.73
CA THR A 175 -0.62 -11.14 13.87
C THR A 175 -0.39 -11.87 15.20
N PRO A 176 0.00 -11.17 16.29
CA PRO A 176 0.30 -11.81 17.56
C PRO A 176 -0.90 -12.53 18.17
N ASP A 177 -0.64 -13.73 18.72
CA ASP A 177 -1.68 -14.56 19.33
C ASP A 177 -2.28 -14.01 20.64
N GLU A 178 -1.67 -12.98 21.21
CA GLU A 178 -2.17 -12.26 22.37
C GLU A 178 -3.24 -11.22 22.04
N TRP A 179 -3.38 -10.84 20.76
CA TRP A 179 -4.33 -9.79 20.36
C TRP A 179 -5.75 -10.34 20.21
N THR A 180 -6.73 -9.55 20.64
CA THR A 180 -8.15 -9.78 20.37
C THR A 180 -8.42 -9.83 18.87
N PHE A 181 -9.33 -10.72 18.44
CA PHE A 181 -9.70 -10.92 17.03
C PHE A 181 -9.99 -9.63 16.25
N LEU A 182 -10.71 -8.67 16.85
CA LEU A 182 -11.04 -7.39 16.22
C LEU A 182 -9.78 -6.55 15.91
N THR A 183 -8.78 -6.59 16.79
CA THR A 183 -7.49 -5.91 16.64
C THR A 183 -6.69 -6.55 15.51
N ARG A 184 -6.62 -7.89 15.46
CA ARG A 184 -6.01 -8.64 14.34
C ARG A 184 -6.70 -8.35 13.00
N LEU A 185 -8.04 -8.32 12.98
CA LEU A 185 -8.83 -8.05 11.77
C LEU A 185 -8.54 -6.65 11.23
N ARG A 186 -8.59 -5.62 12.09
CA ARG A 186 -8.32 -4.23 11.69
C ARG A 186 -6.88 -4.03 11.22
N PHE A 187 -5.90 -4.62 11.90
CA PHE A 187 -4.50 -4.55 11.51
C PHE A 187 -4.25 -5.20 10.14
N ARG A 188 -4.80 -6.41 9.90
CA ARG A 188 -4.71 -7.07 8.59
C ARG A 188 -5.36 -6.26 7.47
N LEU A 189 -6.52 -5.64 7.73
CA LEU A 189 -7.17 -4.76 6.76
C LEU A 189 -6.33 -3.50 6.47
N ALA A 190 -5.71 -2.90 7.49
CA ALA A 190 -4.83 -1.74 7.33
C ALA A 190 -3.55 -2.07 6.55
N LYS A 191 -2.93 -3.23 6.81
CA LYS A 191 -1.75 -3.74 6.07
C LYS A 191 -2.07 -4.19 4.64
N TRP A 192 -3.27 -4.73 4.41
CA TRP A 192 -3.69 -5.18 3.07
C TRP A 192 -4.10 -4.04 2.15
N ALA A 193 -4.74 -3.01 2.67
CA ALA A 193 -5.27 -1.88 1.90
C ALA A 193 -4.26 -1.17 0.96
N PRO A 194 -2.98 -0.91 1.31
CA PRO A 194 -2.01 -0.33 0.36
C PRO A 194 -1.58 -1.31 -0.74
N ASP A 195 -1.60 -2.62 -0.48
CA ASP A 195 -1.25 -3.68 -1.43
C ASP A 195 -2.39 -4.02 -2.42
N ARG A 196 -3.51 -3.27 -2.41
CA ARG A 196 -4.67 -3.53 -3.27
C ARG A 196 -4.50 -2.93 -4.65
N THR A 197 -4.39 -3.80 -5.65
CA THR A 197 -4.41 -3.43 -7.08
C THR A 197 -5.81 -3.09 -7.62
N ASP A 198 -6.88 -3.29 -6.85
CA ASP A 198 -8.26 -2.93 -7.21
C ASP A 198 -8.48 -1.43 -7.41
N LEU A 199 -7.72 -0.61 -6.66
CA LEU A 199 -7.94 0.81 -6.53
C LEU A 199 -6.78 1.56 -7.19
N ILE A 200 -7.11 2.51 -8.08
CA ILE A 200 -6.11 3.36 -8.75
C ILE A 200 -5.32 4.21 -7.75
N GLN A 201 -5.90 4.49 -6.58
CA GLN A 201 -5.28 5.26 -5.50
C GLN A 201 -5.57 4.60 -4.15
N THR A 202 -4.55 4.55 -3.28
CA THR A 202 -4.65 3.98 -1.94
C THR A 202 -5.42 4.94 -1.01
N ASN A 203 -6.43 4.42 -0.31
CA ASN A 203 -7.27 5.22 0.58
C ASN A 203 -6.63 5.35 1.98
N TRP A 204 -5.70 6.28 2.11
CA TRP A 204 -4.99 6.55 3.37
C TRP A 204 -5.91 6.94 4.53
N VAL A 205 -7.06 7.58 4.27
CA VAL A 205 -8.06 7.91 5.32
C VAL A 205 -8.60 6.64 5.98
N GLN A 206 -8.91 5.61 5.17
CA GLN A 206 -9.36 4.32 5.69
C GLN A 206 -8.23 3.56 6.40
N ILE A 207 -7.00 3.61 5.86
CA ILE A 207 -5.82 2.96 6.45
C ILE A 207 -5.50 3.55 7.83
N GLY A 208 -5.35 4.88 7.92
CA GLY A 208 -5.13 5.59 9.18
C GLY A 208 -6.26 5.38 10.17
N GLY A 209 -7.51 5.39 9.70
CA GLY A 209 -8.67 5.06 10.55
C GLY A 209 -8.58 3.67 11.18
N TYR A 210 -8.19 2.64 10.41
CA TYR A 210 -7.98 1.30 10.96
C TYR A 210 -6.72 1.19 11.83
N ALA A 211 -5.62 1.84 11.46
CA ALA A 211 -4.36 1.83 12.21
C ALA A 211 -4.53 2.49 13.59
N LYS A 212 -5.14 3.68 13.66
CA LYS A 212 -5.50 4.35 14.92
C LYS A 212 -6.42 3.49 15.80
N ASN A 213 -7.45 2.88 15.19
CA ASN A 213 -8.36 1.95 15.88
C ASN A 213 -7.69 0.65 16.39
N VAL A 214 -6.50 0.31 15.89
CA VAL A 214 -5.65 -0.76 16.44
C VAL A 214 -4.83 -0.20 17.60
N LEU A 215 -4.18 0.95 17.40
CA LEU A 215 -3.35 1.59 18.40
C LEU A 215 -4.11 1.88 19.70
N GLU A 216 -5.28 2.53 19.61
CA GLU A 216 -6.18 2.80 20.75
C GLU A 216 -6.50 1.54 21.57
N ARG A 217 -6.64 0.38 20.90
CA ARG A 217 -6.95 -0.91 21.56
C ARG A 217 -5.73 -1.61 22.15
N LEU A 218 -4.56 -1.39 21.55
CA LEU A 218 -3.28 -1.88 22.06
C LEU A 218 -2.78 -1.07 23.25
N GLU A 219 -3.15 0.22 23.34
CA GLU A 219 -2.81 1.09 24.47
C GLU A 219 -3.86 0.99 25.61
N ASP A 220 -5.10 0.60 25.32
CA ASP A 220 -6.14 0.37 26.33
C ASP A 220 -5.80 -0.81 27.26
N ARG A 221 -5.46 -0.48 28.51
CA ARG A 221 -5.13 -1.40 29.61
C ARG A 221 -6.24 -2.40 29.94
N SER A 222 -7.49 -2.12 29.57
CA SER A 222 -8.64 -2.99 29.82
C SER A 222 -8.83 -4.07 28.75
N ILE A 223 -8.11 -3.96 27.61
CA ILE A 223 -8.23 -4.85 26.45
C ILE A 223 -6.86 -5.47 26.11
N ASP A 224 -6.22 -5.08 25.00
CA ASP A 224 -4.99 -5.71 24.52
C ASP A 224 -3.74 -5.07 25.16
N GLY A 225 -3.88 -3.89 25.78
CA GLY A 225 -2.85 -3.15 26.51
C GLY A 225 -2.63 -3.58 27.95
N ALA A 226 -3.27 -4.65 28.41
CA ALA A 226 -3.08 -5.17 29.77
C ALA A 226 -1.59 -5.48 30.05
N GLY A 227 -1.00 -4.82 31.05
CA GLY A 227 0.41 -4.99 31.44
C GLY A 227 1.39 -3.94 30.88
N ILE A 228 0.93 -2.99 30.07
CA ILE A 228 1.72 -1.80 29.69
C ILE A 228 1.86 -0.86 30.90
N GLN A 229 3.04 -0.23 31.04
CA GLN A 229 3.33 0.74 32.10
C GLN A 229 3.76 2.08 31.51
N ASP A 230 3.50 3.17 32.22
CA ASP A 230 3.95 4.50 31.83
C ASP A 230 5.44 4.68 32.15
N LEU A 231 6.16 5.44 31.31
CA LEU A 231 7.57 5.73 31.54
C LEU A 231 7.75 6.62 32.79
N THR A 232 8.23 6.03 33.89
CA THR A 232 8.53 6.76 35.13
C THR A 232 9.85 7.55 35.07
N GLU A 233 10.78 7.14 34.21
CA GLU A 233 12.02 7.84 33.90
C GLU A 233 12.07 8.07 32.37
N GLY A 234 12.29 9.32 31.94
CA GLY A 234 12.26 9.69 30.51
C GLY A 234 10.86 9.95 29.93
N GLY A 235 9.79 9.78 30.71
CA GLY A 235 8.42 10.18 30.37
C GLY A 235 8.25 11.71 30.36
N VAL A 236 8.88 12.37 29.39
CA VAL A 236 8.74 13.82 29.18
C VAL A 236 7.44 14.05 28.39
N TRP A 237 6.51 14.80 28.98
CA TRP A 237 5.41 15.42 28.22
C TRP A 237 6.02 16.50 27.33
N ILE A 238 6.20 16.20 26.04
CA ILE A 238 6.79 17.13 25.09
C ILE A 238 5.65 17.98 24.53
N ASP A 239 5.70 19.29 24.82
CA ASP A 239 4.70 20.26 24.40
C ASP A 239 4.51 20.20 22.87
N GLY A 240 3.26 20.04 22.43
CA GLY A 240 2.89 19.81 21.02
C GLY A 240 2.99 18.37 20.50
N ILE A 241 3.69 17.45 21.16
CA ILE A 241 3.84 16.03 20.72
C ILE A 241 3.00 15.07 21.58
N GLY A 242 2.66 15.45 22.82
CA GLY A 242 1.73 14.71 23.67
C GLY A 242 2.40 13.72 24.63
N GLU A 243 1.69 12.63 24.95
CA GLU A 243 2.20 11.61 25.88
C GLU A 243 3.39 10.84 25.28
N SER A 244 4.44 10.70 26.08
CA SER A 244 5.60 9.87 25.76
C SER A 244 5.20 8.40 25.53
N GLY A 245 6.07 7.63 24.90
CA GLY A 245 5.91 6.18 24.77
C GLY A 245 5.76 5.44 26.10
N TYR A 246 5.55 4.14 26.01
CA TYR A 246 5.31 3.28 27.18
C TYR A 246 6.51 2.39 27.49
N ASP A 247 6.53 1.77 28.68
CA ASP A 247 7.37 0.60 28.94
C ASP A 247 6.62 -0.67 28.55
N VAL A 248 7.04 -1.29 27.45
CA VAL A 248 6.49 -2.53 26.89
C VAL A 248 7.41 -3.73 27.14
N THR A 249 8.46 -3.60 27.96
CA THR A 249 9.43 -4.69 28.23
C THR A 249 8.80 -5.93 28.87
N ALA A 250 7.66 -5.77 29.57
CA ALA A 250 6.89 -6.87 30.16
C ALA A 250 6.04 -7.66 29.14
N LYS A 251 5.89 -7.17 27.90
CA LYS A 251 5.12 -7.83 26.84
C LYS A 251 5.98 -8.82 26.05
N SER A 252 5.33 -9.80 25.43
CA SER A 252 6.04 -10.77 24.58
C SER A 252 6.66 -10.10 23.35
N GLU A 253 7.62 -10.80 22.76
CA GLU A 253 8.34 -10.34 21.58
C GLU A 253 7.40 -10.18 20.35
N PRO A 254 6.48 -11.12 20.03
CA PRO A 254 5.46 -10.91 19.01
C PRO A 254 4.57 -9.69 19.25
N TRP A 255 4.11 -9.50 20.50
CA TRP A 255 3.27 -8.34 20.84
C TRP A 255 4.01 -7.03 20.59
N ARG A 256 5.29 -6.94 20.99
CA ARG A 256 6.13 -5.77 20.77
C ARG A 256 6.36 -5.48 19.29
N ARG A 257 6.65 -6.49 18.46
CA ARG A 257 6.77 -6.33 17.00
C ARG A 257 5.48 -5.83 16.36
N GLY A 258 4.34 -6.45 16.68
CA GLY A 258 3.04 -6.01 16.17
C GLY A 258 2.71 -4.57 16.58
N TYR A 259 3.05 -4.16 17.80
CA TYR A 259 2.85 -2.79 18.29
C TYR A 259 3.77 -1.77 17.58
N TYR A 260 5.04 -2.10 17.36
CA TYR A 260 5.95 -1.32 16.51
C TYR A 260 5.41 -1.17 15.09
N GLU A 261 4.97 -2.25 14.46
CA GLU A 261 4.38 -2.21 13.11
C GLU A 261 3.08 -1.40 13.04
N ALA A 262 2.27 -1.40 14.10
CA ALA A 262 1.06 -0.58 14.18
C ALA A 262 1.40 0.91 14.31
N LEU A 263 2.40 1.26 15.13
CA LEU A 263 2.91 2.63 15.24
C LEU A 263 3.51 3.13 13.92
N MET A 264 4.35 2.33 13.26
CA MET A 264 4.91 2.69 11.95
C MET A 264 3.83 2.85 10.87
N LEU A 265 2.77 2.04 10.91
CA LEU A 265 1.63 2.20 9.99
C LEU A 265 0.80 3.45 10.31
N CYS A 266 0.64 3.81 11.58
CA CYS A 266 0.04 5.09 11.99
C CYS A 266 0.88 6.28 11.51
N ALA A 267 2.21 6.21 11.67
CA ALA A 267 3.15 7.23 11.24
C ALA A 267 3.06 7.46 9.72
N LYS A 268 3.20 6.40 8.90
CA LYS A 268 3.07 6.51 7.43
C LYS A 268 1.68 6.98 6.98
N SER A 269 0.62 6.58 7.69
CA SER A 269 -0.72 7.12 7.44
C SER A 269 -0.79 8.62 7.76
N ALA A 270 -0.15 9.08 8.83
CA ALA A 270 -0.05 10.50 9.17
C ALA A 270 0.73 11.28 8.11
N GLU A 271 1.86 10.79 7.62
CA GLU A 271 2.65 11.45 6.56
C GLU A 271 1.81 11.74 5.30
N HIS A 272 1.00 10.77 4.88
CA HIS A 272 0.10 10.92 3.73
C HIS A 272 -1.14 11.78 4.03
N LEU A 273 -1.59 11.84 5.30
CA LEU A 273 -2.77 12.59 5.73
C LEU A 273 -2.47 13.99 6.30
N ASP A 274 -1.21 14.36 6.48
CA ASP A 274 -0.79 15.60 7.15
C ASP A 274 -1.38 16.88 6.53
N ASN A 275 -1.45 16.94 5.19
CA ASN A 275 -2.09 18.03 4.44
C ASN A 275 -3.61 17.82 4.21
N HIS A 276 -4.29 16.98 4.99
CA HIS A 276 -5.73 16.73 4.89
C HIS A 276 -6.49 17.26 6.10
N LEU A 277 -7.70 17.76 5.84
CA LEU A 277 -8.60 18.32 6.83
C LEU A 277 -9.91 17.54 6.86
N VAL A 278 -10.44 17.28 8.06
CA VAL A 278 -11.77 16.72 8.26
C VAL A 278 -12.78 17.84 8.47
N ASP A 279 -13.89 17.80 7.74
CA ASP A 279 -15.04 18.67 7.98
C ASP A 279 -15.78 18.20 9.23
N THR A 280 -15.83 19.03 10.27
CA THR A 280 -16.49 18.72 11.55
C THR A 280 -18.01 18.53 11.42
N THR A 281 -18.64 19.08 10.37
CA THR A 281 -20.09 19.03 10.15
C THR A 281 -20.55 17.79 9.36
N ARG A 282 -19.68 17.25 8.50
CA ARG A 282 -19.99 16.13 7.60
C ARG A 282 -19.12 14.89 7.83
N HIS A 283 -18.06 15.01 8.62
CA HIS A 283 -17.02 13.98 8.83
C HIS A 283 -16.43 13.43 7.52
N VAL A 284 -16.29 14.30 6.51
CA VAL A 284 -15.63 13.99 5.24
C VAL A 284 -14.25 14.63 5.23
N VAL A 285 -13.25 13.86 4.81
CA VAL A 285 -11.87 14.33 4.68
C VAL A 285 -11.64 14.94 3.29
N PHE A 286 -11.02 16.12 3.26
CA PHE A 286 -10.64 16.84 2.06
C PHE A 286 -9.15 17.22 2.12
N PRO A 287 -8.41 17.18 1.00
CA PRO A 287 -7.11 17.83 0.90
C PRO A 287 -7.20 19.34 1.20
N ALA A 288 -6.25 19.89 1.96
CA ALA A 288 -6.25 21.31 2.35
C ALA A 288 -6.23 22.28 1.15
N ASP A 289 -5.68 21.84 0.00
CA ASP A 289 -5.66 22.62 -1.24
C ASP A 289 -7.04 22.76 -1.93
N GLN A 290 -8.05 21.99 -1.49
CA GLN A 290 -9.45 22.07 -1.92
C GLN A 290 -10.36 22.78 -0.91
N VAL A 291 -9.91 23.00 0.32
CA VAL A 291 -10.70 23.67 1.37
C VAL A 291 -10.72 25.18 1.14
N LEU A 292 -11.91 25.79 1.27
CA LEU A 292 -12.11 27.22 1.02
C LEU A 292 -11.89 28.04 2.31
N GLY A 293 -10.91 28.94 2.31
CA GLY A 293 -10.67 29.78 3.48
C GLY A 293 -9.71 30.94 3.27
N PRO A 294 -9.43 31.75 4.32
CA PRO A 294 -8.46 32.84 4.24
C PRO A 294 -7.05 32.37 3.86
N SER A 295 -6.64 31.15 4.27
CA SER A 295 -5.33 30.59 3.92
C SER A 295 -5.27 30.09 2.48
N ASN A 296 -6.42 29.73 1.90
CA ASN A 296 -6.57 29.25 0.53
C ASN A 296 -7.77 29.94 -0.18
N PRO A 297 -7.59 31.17 -0.69
CA PRO A 297 -8.68 31.95 -1.29
C PRO A 297 -9.13 31.44 -2.66
N ASN A 298 -8.31 30.61 -3.33
CA ASN A 298 -8.59 30.03 -4.65
C ASN A 298 -8.33 28.51 -4.60
N PRO A 299 -9.20 27.72 -3.95
CA PRO A 299 -9.02 26.29 -3.82
C PRO A 299 -9.05 25.59 -5.19
N LYS A 300 -8.35 24.46 -5.29
CA LYS A 300 -8.37 23.62 -6.50
C LYS A 300 -9.78 23.07 -6.74
N PRO A 301 -10.22 22.93 -8.00
CA PRO A 301 -11.53 22.38 -8.31
C PRO A 301 -11.62 20.92 -7.87
N ILE A 302 -12.68 20.60 -7.16
CA ILE A 302 -12.97 19.25 -6.66
C ILE A 302 -13.34 18.33 -7.83
N PRO A 303 -12.88 17.06 -7.87
CA PRO A 303 -13.31 16.10 -8.88
C PRO A 303 -14.84 15.90 -8.91
N HIS A 304 -15.36 15.71 -10.13
CA HIS A 304 -16.80 15.56 -10.37
C HIS A 304 -17.41 14.39 -9.57
N GLY A 305 -18.55 14.63 -8.93
CA GLY A 305 -19.26 13.65 -8.09
C GLY A 305 -18.93 13.73 -6.59
N SER A 306 -17.88 14.45 -6.20
CA SER A 306 -17.53 14.64 -4.79
C SER A 306 -18.40 15.72 -4.10
N PRO A 307 -18.55 15.67 -2.77
CA PRO A 307 -19.24 16.70 -2.00
C PRO A 307 -18.57 18.08 -2.11
N SER A 308 -19.35 19.15 -1.92
CA SER A 308 -18.86 20.54 -1.99
C SER A 308 -17.79 20.83 -0.93
N ALA A 309 -16.80 21.67 -1.26
CA ALA A 309 -15.67 22.00 -0.39
C ALA A 309 -16.15 22.58 0.94
N PRO A 310 -15.57 22.16 2.08
CA PRO A 310 -15.84 22.76 3.37
C PRO A 310 -15.18 24.14 3.47
N HIS A 311 -15.59 24.90 4.48
CA HIS A 311 -14.89 26.11 4.88
C HIS A 311 -13.79 25.78 5.90
N GLU A 312 -12.64 26.44 5.79
CA GLU A 312 -11.48 26.27 6.70
C GLU A 312 -11.85 26.42 8.19
N LYS A 313 -12.81 27.29 8.51
CA LYS A 313 -13.32 27.53 9.87
C LYS A 313 -14.07 26.32 10.50
N ASP A 314 -14.58 25.42 9.67
CA ASP A 314 -15.39 24.25 10.07
C ASP A 314 -14.54 22.95 9.95
N CYS A 315 -13.23 23.10 9.72
CA CYS A 315 -12.28 22.04 9.48
C CYS A 315 -11.27 21.88 10.61
N GLU A 316 -10.89 20.64 10.89
CA GLU A 316 -9.80 20.25 11.79
C GLU A 316 -8.81 19.36 11.04
N PRO A 317 -7.55 19.16 11.52
CA PRO A 317 -6.63 18.19 10.93
C PRO A 317 -7.27 16.79 10.85
N ALA A 318 -7.16 16.12 9.70
CA ALA A 318 -7.79 14.81 9.50
C ALA A 318 -7.11 13.68 10.30
N TYR A 319 -5.87 13.89 10.70
CA TYR A 319 -5.07 12.94 11.46
C TYR A 319 -4.10 13.67 12.41
N GLU A 320 -3.52 12.93 13.35
CA GLU A 320 -2.46 13.43 14.23
C GLU A 320 -1.14 13.62 13.47
N ALA A 321 -0.30 14.54 13.94
CA ALA A 321 0.99 14.83 13.31
C ALA A 321 1.94 13.61 13.38
N PRO A 322 2.70 13.29 12.31
CA PRO A 322 3.55 12.10 12.25
C PRO A 322 4.61 12.05 13.35
N GLU A 323 5.09 13.21 13.81
CA GLU A 323 6.02 13.35 14.94
C GLU A 323 5.54 12.60 16.18
N ILE A 324 4.23 12.59 16.45
CA ILE A 324 3.64 11.94 17.62
C ILE A 324 3.94 10.44 17.59
N PHE A 325 3.77 9.79 16.44
CA PHE A 325 4.00 8.36 16.29
C PHE A 325 5.49 8.01 16.28
N TYR A 326 6.32 8.78 15.56
CA TYR A 326 7.77 8.56 15.54
C TYR A 326 8.42 8.77 16.90
N MET A 327 8.12 9.88 17.59
CA MET A 327 8.63 10.13 18.93
C MET A 327 8.11 9.11 19.96
N ARG A 328 6.87 8.61 19.80
CA ARG A 328 6.34 7.51 20.61
C ARG A 328 7.16 6.22 20.42
N ILE A 329 7.61 5.89 19.21
CA ILE A 329 8.50 4.75 18.98
C ILE A 329 9.87 4.96 19.65
N LEU A 330 10.49 6.13 19.42
CA LEU A 330 11.84 6.43 19.92
C LEU A 330 11.89 6.47 21.45
N THR A 331 10.85 6.98 22.11
CA THR A 331 10.74 7.04 23.57
C THR A 331 10.30 5.71 24.22
N THR A 332 9.48 4.89 23.54
CA THR A 332 9.01 3.59 24.06
C THR A 332 10.18 2.68 24.46
N ARG A 333 10.08 2.05 25.64
CA ARG A 333 11.11 1.13 26.15
C ARG A 333 10.72 -0.32 25.85
N GLY A 334 11.65 -1.08 25.27
CA GLY A 334 11.46 -2.49 24.92
C GLY A 334 11.50 -2.80 23.43
N PHE A 335 11.57 -1.79 22.55
CA PHE A 335 11.94 -1.96 21.14
C PHE A 335 13.44 -2.18 20.95
N THR A 336 13.82 -2.86 19.86
CA THR A 336 15.23 -3.09 19.51
C THR A 336 15.89 -1.80 19.00
N PRO A 337 17.23 -1.67 19.08
CA PRO A 337 17.95 -0.52 18.53
C PRO A 337 17.64 -0.31 17.03
N LYS A 338 17.54 -1.39 16.26
CA LYS A 338 17.12 -1.38 14.85
C LYS A 338 15.74 -0.77 14.64
N GLN A 339 14.72 -1.21 15.40
CA GLN A 339 13.36 -0.63 15.30
C GLN A 339 13.35 0.88 15.58
N LYS A 340 14.18 1.36 16.51
CA LYS A 340 14.31 2.79 16.79
C LYS A 340 15.09 3.53 15.69
N MET A 341 16.16 2.94 15.19
CA MET A 341 16.94 3.46 14.07
C MET A 341 16.07 3.60 12.81
N ASP A 342 15.34 2.56 12.42
CA ASP A 342 14.43 2.56 11.27
C ASP A 342 13.37 3.67 11.39
N ALA A 343 12.77 3.83 12.57
CA ALA A 343 11.82 4.91 12.85
C ALA A 343 12.45 6.31 12.82
N ALA A 344 13.70 6.46 13.27
CA ALA A 344 14.44 7.73 13.17
C ALA A 344 14.81 8.07 11.72
N LEU A 345 15.17 7.07 10.91
CA LEU A 345 15.48 7.21 9.48
C LEU A 345 14.25 7.61 8.66
N ASP A 346 13.11 6.93 8.88
CA ASP A 346 11.84 7.28 8.24
C ASP A 346 11.44 8.72 8.63
N TYR A 347 11.49 9.08 9.92
CA TYR A 347 11.17 10.43 10.37
C TYR A 347 12.10 11.52 9.81
N ALA A 348 13.40 11.25 9.73
CA ALA A 348 14.36 12.15 9.06
C ALA A 348 14.01 12.35 7.58
N SER A 349 13.64 11.27 6.87
CA SER A 349 13.24 11.34 5.46
C SER A 349 11.98 12.20 5.24
N TRP A 350 11.06 12.22 6.22
CA TRP A 350 9.90 13.10 6.21
C TRP A 350 10.25 14.56 6.48
N LEU A 351 11.17 14.84 7.43
CA LEU A 351 11.67 16.19 7.67
C LEU A 351 12.41 16.77 6.45
N ASP A 352 13.12 15.94 5.70
CA ASP A 352 13.67 16.26 4.37
C ASP A 352 12.56 16.64 3.37
N PHE A 353 11.51 15.82 3.28
CA PHE A 353 10.35 16.09 2.41
C PHE A 353 9.61 17.39 2.79
N LYS A 354 9.60 17.75 4.09
CA LYS A 354 9.11 19.04 4.59
C LYS A 354 10.04 20.22 4.34
N GLY A 355 11.28 19.99 3.93
CA GLY A 355 12.27 21.04 3.70
C GLY A 355 12.85 21.64 4.98
N ILE A 356 13.01 20.84 6.04
CA ILE A 356 13.61 21.25 7.32
C ILE A 356 14.95 20.50 7.55
N PRO A 357 16.00 20.80 6.76
CA PRO A 357 17.22 19.99 6.71
C PRO A 357 17.99 19.96 8.02
N ASP A 358 17.98 21.05 8.81
CA ASP A 358 18.65 21.15 10.11
C ASP A 358 18.07 20.19 11.16
N ALA A 359 16.75 19.91 11.08
CA ALA A 359 16.07 18.97 11.98
C ALA A 359 16.27 17.53 11.50
N SER A 360 16.17 17.34 10.18
CA SER A 360 16.47 16.07 9.50
C SER A 360 17.90 15.57 9.80
N GLU A 361 18.90 16.46 9.72
CA GLU A 361 20.30 16.13 10.02
C GLU A 361 20.48 15.58 11.43
N ARG A 362 19.88 16.23 12.44
CA ARG A 362 19.92 15.75 13.84
C ARG A 362 19.21 14.41 14.02
N MET A 363 18.16 14.13 13.24
CA MET A 363 17.50 12.83 13.26
C MET A 363 18.36 11.74 12.62
N TYR A 364 19.08 12.03 11.53
CA TYR A 364 20.08 11.12 10.96
C TYR A 364 21.28 10.89 11.91
N GLU A 365 21.76 11.92 12.61
CA GLU A 365 22.78 11.79 13.65
C GLU A 365 22.31 10.92 14.83
N TRP A 366 21.04 11.05 15.24
CA TRP A 366 20.46 10.20 16.28
C TRP A 366 20.26 8.76 15.79
N ALA A 367 19.82 8.55 14.55
CA ALA A 367 19.80 7.22 13.95
C ALA A 367 21.21 6.58 13.94
N LEU A 368 22.25 7.36 13.65
CA LEU A 368 23.64 6.91 13.64
C LEU A 368 24.16 6.52 15.03
N SER A 369 23.70 7.17 16.10
CA SER A 369 24.01 6.73 17.47
C SER A 369 23.28 5.43 17.81
N LEU A 370 21.99 5.32 17.46
CA LEU A 370 21.19 4.10 17.68
C LEU A 370 21.74 2.88 16.93
N ALA A 371 22.33 3.09 15.74
CA ALA A 371 23.03 2.06 14.96
C ALA A 371 24.34 1.56 15.62
N HIS A 372 24.86 2.28 16.62
CA HIS A 372 26.11 1.97 17.33
C HIS A 372 25.92 1.52 18.79
N ASP A 373 24.81 1.90 19.43
CA ASP A 373 24.56 1.70 20.86
C ASP A 373 24.50 0.23 21.33
N SER A 374 24.31 -0.74 20.43
CA SER A 374 24.11 -2.15 20.80
C SER A 374 25.38 -2.93 21.12
N ALA A 375 26.51 -2.61 20.47
CA ALA A 375 27.79 -3.26 20.73
C ALA A 375 28.95 -2.30 20.47
N LEU A 376 29.70 -1.98 21.53
CA LEU A 376 30.84 -1.05 21.49
C LEU A 376 32.20 -1.77 21.35
N PRO A 377 32.71 -2.00 20.12
CA PRO A 377 34.16 -1.97 19.93
C PRO A 377 34.61 -0.52 20.06
N THR A 378 35.43 -0.23 21.06
CA THR A 378 36.27 0.98 21.05
C THR A 378 37.53 0.63 20.26
N PRO A 379 37.92 1.37 19.20
CA PRO A 379 37.45 2.70 18.77
C PRO A 379 36.25 2.70 17.81
N LEU A 380 35.65 3.87 17.60
CA LEU A 380 34.57 4.11 16.62
C LEU A 380 34.95 3.62 15.20
N PRO A 381 34.03 2.94 14.48
CA PRO A 381 34.26 2.43 13.12
C PRO A 381 34.17 3.51 12.02
N TYR A 382 33.73 4.72 12.35
CA TYR A 382 33.72 5.87 11.46
C TYR A 382 34.40 7.08 12.10
N ASP A 383 34.74 8.07 11.27
CA ASP A 383 35.26 9.34 11.72
C ASP A 383 34.13 10.36 12.02
N PRO A 384 34.03 10.93 13.24
CA PRO A 384 32.86 11.73 13.63
C PRO A 384 32.76 13.12 13.00
N GLN A 385 33.75 13.57 12.20
CA GLN A 385 33.66 14.84 11.46
C GLN A 385 33.39 14.66 9.97
N SER A 386 33.82 13.54 9.39
CA SER A 386 33.65 13.25 7.96
C SER A 386 32.63 12.15 7.66
N TYR A 387 32.16 11.42 8.70
CA TYR A 387 31.31 10.22 8.63
C TYR A 387 31.88 9.08 7.72
N VAL A 388 33.17 9.16 7.38
CA VAL A 388 33.88 8.17 6.57
C VAL A 388 34.20 6.94 7.42
N LEU A 389 33.91 5.74 6.90
CA LEU A 389 34.26 4.47 7.53
C LEU A 389 35.78 4.26 7.57
N ARG A 390 36.27 3.64 8.66
CA ARG A 390 37.69 3.34 8.90
C ARG A 390 37.98 1.88 8.61
N ASP A 391 38.92 1.64 7.69
CA ASP A 391 39.34 0.28 7.30
C ASP A 391 40.00 -0.52 8.45
N ASP A 392 40.51 0.16 9.49
CA ASP A 392 41.29 -0.44 10.59
C ASP A 392 40.44 -1.16 11.67
N VAL A 393 39.14 -0.89 11.75
CA VAL A 393 38.31 -1.21 12.93
C VAL A 393 37.55 -2.55 12.79
N GLY A 394 37.68 -3.21 11.64
CA GLY A 394 36.91 -4.41 11.29
C GLY A 394 35.74 -4.09 10.36
N ARG A 395 34.85 -5.07 10.14
CA ARG A 395 33.73 -4.89 9.20
C ARG A 395 32.57 -4.15 9.89
N PRO A 396 31.95 -3.15 9.23
CA PRO A 396 30.79 -2.45 9.77
C PRO A 396 29.54 -3.35 9.82
N SER A 397 28.63 -3.05 10.73
CA SER A 397 27.30 -3.66 10.85
C SER A 397 26.37 -3.21 9.72
N ALA A 398 25.36 -4.02 9.39
CA ALA A 398 24.36 -3.67 8.37
C ALA A 398 23.63 -2.36 8.73
N ASN A 399 23.21 -2.21 9.99
CA ASN A 399 22.56 -1.00 10.51
C ASN A 399 23.37 0.28 10.26
N LEU A 400 24.70 0.21 10.40
CA LEU A 400 25.61 1.33 10.16
C LEU A 400 25.71 1.67 8.67
N LEU A 401 25.76 0.65 7.79
CA LEU A 401 25.79 0.84 6.33
C LEU A 401 24.50 1.50 5.83
N THR A 402 23.33 1.02 6.27
CA THR A 402 22.03 1.61 5.95
C THR A 402 21.93 3.06 6.41
N THR A 403 22.32 3.34 7.66
CA THR A 403 22.22 4.68 8.25
C THR A 403 23.16 5.68 7.58
N LEU A 404 24.42 5.30 7.31
CA LEU A 404 25.37 6.16 6.61
C LEU A 404 24.96 6.38 5.14
N THR A 405 24.33 5.40 4.49
CA THR A 405 23.78 5.57 3.13
C THR A 405 22.65 6.60 3.12
N ALA A 406 21.74 6.53 4.09
CA ALA A 406 20.65 7.50 4.23
C ALA A 406 21.16 8.92 4.56
N LEU A 407 22.13 9.05 5.48
CA LEU A 407 22.78 10.32 5.80
C LEU A 407 23.53 10.91 4.59
N ALA A 408 24.22 10.07 3.79
CA ALA A 408 24.87 10.55 2.57
C ALA A 408 23.85 11.01 1.51
N ALA A 409 22.71 10.35 1.40
CA ALA A 409 21.61 10.78 0.54
C ALA A 409 21.00 12.12 0.99
N HIS A 410 20.84 12.36 2.30
CA HIS A 410 20.47 13.66 2.88
C HIS A 410 21.47 14.76 2.48
N LYS A 411 22.77 14.53 2.70
CA LYS A 411 23.82 15.50 2.35
C LYS A 411 23.84 15.80 0.85
N ALA A 412 23.64 14.78 0.01
CA ALA A 412 23.55 14.96 -1.44
C ALA A 412 22.32 15.78 -1.89
N ARG A 413 21.16 15.59 -1.25
CA ARG A 413 19.94 16.38 -1.52
C ARG A 413 20.09 17.83 -1.10
N ASN A 414 20.81 18.08 0.01
CA ASN A 414 21.06 19.40 0.58
C ASN A 414 22.32 20.10 -0.01
N GLU A 415 22.69 19.75 -1.25
CA GLU A 415 23.80 20.31 -2.04
C GLU A 415 25.23 20.11 -1.47
N ASP A 416 25.42 19.42 -0.33
CA ASP A 416 26.73 19.05 0.20
C ASP A 416 27.27 17.76 -0.43
N LEU A 417 27.55 17.85 -1.73
CA LEU A 417 28.17 16.78 -2.50
C LEU A 417 29.60 16.45 -2.00
N SER A 418 30.21 17.37 -1.25
CA SER A 418 31.60 17.29 -0.79
C SER A 418 31.79 16.30 0.36
N THR A 419 30.79 16.18 1.24
CA THR A 419 30.78 15.16 2.32
C THR A 419 30.09 13.87 1.87
N ALA A 420 29.02 13.95 1.07
CA ALA A 420 28.26 12.79 0.62
C ALA A 420 29.09 11.76 -0.18
N LEU A 421 29.91 12.23 -1.14
CA LEU A 421 30.65 11.34 -2.03
C LEU A 421 31.75 10.51 -1.30
N PRO A 422 32.59 11.08 -0.41
CA PRO A 422 33.50 10.29 0.43
C PRO A 422 32.81 9.23 1.29
N ILE A 423 31.63 9.54 1.87
CA ILE A 423 30.87 8.59 2.68
C ILE A 423 30.45 7.39 1.82
N LEU A 424 29.76 7.61 0.69
CA LEU A 424 29.32 6.55 -0.21
C LEU A 424 30.48 5.70 -0.76
N ILE A 425 31.61 6.33 -1.10
CA ILE A 425 32.81 5.59 -1.54
C ILE A 425 33.36 4.70 -0.41
N SER A 426 33.30 5.14 0.86
CA SER A 426 33.74 4.33 2.00
C SER A 426 32.80 3.13 2.25
N ILE A 427 31.48 3.32 2.12
CA ILE A 427 30.47 2.27 2.18
C ILE A 427 30.71 1.25 1.05
N LEU A 428 30.88 1.71 -0.20
CA LEU A 428 31.13 0.84 -1.35
C LEU A 428 32.41 -0.02 -1.17
N ARG A 429 33.47 0.53 -0.58
CA ARG A 429 34.68 -0.24 -0.23
C ARG A 429 34.39 -1.30 0.82
N ALA A 430 33.64 -0.96 1.87
CA ALA A 430 33.23 -1.89 2.91
C ALA A 430 32.39 -3.05 2.35
N CYS A 431 31.35 -2.75 1.56
CA CYS A 431 30.52 -3.74 0.85
C CYS A 431 31.36 -4.66 -0.05
N ARG A 432 32.33 -4.11 -0.78
CA ARG A 432 33.25 -4.90 -1.63
C ARG A 432 34.19 -5.81 -0.82
N ALA A 433 34.53 -5.44 0.42
CA ALA A 433 35.38 -6.21 1.34
C ALA A 433 34.61 -7.24 2.22
N LEU A 434 33.29 -7.31 2.08
CA LEU A 434 32.46 -8.32 2.76
C LEU A 434 32.82 -9.74 2.27
N PRO A 435 32.69 -10.75 3.15
CA PRO A 435 32.90 -12.14 2.75
C PRO A 435 31.81 -12.53 1.75
N ARG A 436 32.21 -13.19 0.65
CA ARG A 436 31.24 -13.95 -0.16
C ARG A 436 30.63 -15.04 0.73
N PRO A 437 29.34 -15.39 0.54
CA PRO A 437 28.76 -16.55 1.21
C PRO A 437 29.67 -17.74 0.95
N GLN A 438 30.09 -18.40 2.02
CA GLN A 438 30.76 -19.69 1.87
C GLN A 438 29.73 -20.61 1.24
N ALA A 439 30.12 -21.32 0.18
CA ALA A 439 29.35 -22.46 -0.27
C ALA A 439 29.50 -23.55 0.79
N THR A 440 28.71 -23.45 1.85
CA THR A 440 28.63 -24.44 2.91
C THR A 440 28.05 -25.71 2.30
N THR A 441 28.95 -26.59 1.88
CA THR A 441 28.71 -28.04 1.81
C THR A 441 28.58 -28.58 3.24
N GLU A 442 27.73 -27.96 4.05
CA GLU A 442 27.30 -28.45 5.35
C GLU A 442 25.87 -28.93 5.17
N SER A 443 25.74 -30.24 5.31
CA SER A 443 24.48 -30.95 5.35
C SER A 443 23.68 -30.55 6.58
N TYR A 444 22.98 -29.43 6.49
CA TYR A 444 21.65 -29.40 7.07
C TYR A 444 20.79 -30.30 6.18
N GLU A 445 20.29 -31.42 6.70
CA GLU A 445 19.15 -32.06 6.06
C GLU A 445 18.04 -31.01 6.01
N PRO A 446 17.53 -30.61 4.83
CA PRO A 446 16.19 -30.06 4.82
C PRO A 446 15.29 -31.18 5.35
N GLU A 447 14.66 -30.97 6.50
CA GLU A 447 13.61 -31.87 6.98
C GLU A 447 12.63 -32.04 5.81
N LEU A 448 12.50 -33.27 5.32
CA LEU A 448 11.94 -33.58 4.00
C LEU A 448 10.45 -33.20 3.88
N THR A 449 10.18 -31.92 3.66
CA THR A 449 9.10 -31.53 2.77
C THR A 449 9.57 -31.86 1.36
N GLU A 450 9.37 -33.13 0.97
CA GLU A 450 9.45 -33.54 -0.42
C GLU A 450 8.53 -32.62 -1.25
N GLU A 451 9.12 -31.66 -1.96
CA GLU A 451 8.45 -31.00 -3.08
C GLU A 451 8.41 -31.96 -4.28
N VAL A 452 7.68 -33.06 -4.11
CA VAL A 452 7.22 -33.84 -5.25
C VAL A 452 6.32 -32.90 -6.05
N HIS A 453 6.67 -32.67 -7.31
CA HIS A 453 5.77 -32.12 -8.34
C HIS A 453 4.60 -33.08 -8.63
N ALA A 454 3.84 -33.43 -7.59
CA ALA A 454 2.61 -34.19 -7.67
C ALA A 454 1.51 -33.26 -8.17
N SER A 455 0.67 -33.75 -9.09
CA SER A 455 -0.35 -32.92 -9.70
C SER A 455 -1.27 -32.27 -8.64
N PRO A 456 -1.83 -31.06 -8.89
CA PRO A 456 -2.63 -30.31 -7.91
C PRO A 456 -3.82 -31.06 -7.30
N TRP A 457 -4.20 -32.20 -7.87
CA TRP A 457 -5.39 -32.98 -7.55
C TRP A 457 -5.10 -34.28 -6.79
N THR A 458 -3.87 -34.46 -6.28
CA THR A 458 -3.50 -35.65 -5.50
C THR A 458 -4.04 -35.53 -4.06
N MET A 459 -4.64 -36.61 -3.53
CA MET A 459 -5.25 -36.61 -2.19
C MET A 459 -4.29 -36.19 -1.07
N ALA A 460 -3.00 -36.52 -1.18
CA ALA A 460 -1.97 -36.10 -0.24
C ALA A 460 -1.81 -34.57 -0.19
N ASN A 461 -1.83 -33.88 -1.34
CA ASN A 461 -1.78 -32.42 -1.40
C ASN A 461 -3.07 -31.78 -0.86
N ILE A 462 -4.23 -32.36 -1.12
CA ILE A 462 -5.51 -31.86 -0.58
C ILE A 462 -5.58 -32.02 0.95
N VAL A 463 -5.10 -33.15 1.50
CA VAL A 463 -4.95 -33.35 2.95
C VAL A 463 -3.87 -32.44 3.54
N GLY A 464 -2.76 -32.21 2.82
CA GLY A 464 -1.70 -31.29 3.22
C GLY A 464 -2.17 -29.83 3.29
N VAL A 465 -2.92 -29.37 2.27
CA VAL A 465 -3.57 -28.05 2.25
C VAL A 465 -4.63 -27.95 3.35
N GLY A 466 -5.46 -28.97 3.55
CA GLY A 466 -6.45 -29.00 4.63
C GLY A 466 -5.82 -28.96 6.03
N LYS A 467 -4.72 -29.70 6.26
CA LYS A 467 -3.96 -29.64 7.52
C LYS A 467 -3.31 -28.28 7.71
N ARG A 468 -2.71 -27.70 6.65
CA ARG A 468 -2.17 -26.34 6.68
C ARG A 468 -3.26 -25.33 7.02
N LEU A 469 -4.49 -25.45 6.48
CA LEU A 469 -5.62 -24.55 6.73
C LEU A 469 -6.23 -24.67 8.14
N MET A 470 -5.97 -25.75 8.88
CA MET A 470 -6.52 -25.98 10.23
C MET A 470 -5.54 -25.71 11.38
N VAL A 471 -4.26 -25.48 11.08
CA VAL A 471 -3.26 -25.09 12.09
C VAL A 471 -2.98 -23.60 11.92
N PRO A 472 -3.17 -22.76 12.95
CA PRO A 472 -2.87 -21.34 12.85
C PRO A 472 -1.36 -21.15 12.55
N PRO A 473 -0.99 -20.20 11.69
CA PRO A 473 0.42 -19.93 11.42
C PRO A 473 1.09 -19.36 12.68
N SER A 474 2.20 -19.97 13.10
CA SER A 474 3.05 -19.39 14.15
C SER A 474 3.55 -18.02 13.68
N TYR A 475 3.53 -17.02 14.58
CA TYR A 475 4.11 -15.71 14.30
C TYR A 475 5.59 -15.88 13.87
N PRO A 476 6.05 -15.21 12.80
CA PRO A 476 7.37 -15.44 12.23
C PRO A 476 8.49 -15.14 13.25
N PRO A 477 9.68 -15.73 13.13
CA PRO A 477 10.82 -15.36 13.96
C PRO A 477 11.14 -13.86 13.82
N PRO A 478 11.82 -13.23 14.80
CA PRO A 478 12.28 -11.87 14.66
C PRO A 478 13.17 -11.73 13.40
N PRO A 479 13.10 -10.60 12.67
CA PRO A 479 14.07 -10.30 11.63
C PRO A 479 15.45 -10.11 12.27
N ASP A 480 16.52 -10.22 11.46
CA ASP A 480 17.87 -9.96 11.93
C ASP A 480 17.99 -8.51 12.47
N ASP A 481 18.52 -8.37 13.68
CA ASP A 481 18.79 -7.09 14.34
C ASP A 481 19.86 -6.25 13.60
N GLY A 482 20.58 -6.83 12.63
CA GLY A 482 21.46 -6.08 11.71
C GLY A 482 22.75 -5.54 12.34
N GLU A 483 23.09 -6.04 13.52
CA GLU A 483 24.30 -5.71 14.29
C GLU A 483 25.54 -6.46 13.76
N SER A 484 25.32 -7.62 13.15
CA SER A 484 26.34 -8.37 12.41
C SER A 484 26.73 -7.65 11.11
N PRO A 485 27.99 -7.79 10.65
CA PRO A 485 28.35 -7.40 9.30
C PRO A 485 27.61 -8.27 8.26
N PRO A 486 27.05 -7.69 7.20
CA PRO A 486 26.34 -8.46 6.19
C PRO A 486 27.28 -9.39 5.40
N VAL A 487 26.68 -10.39 4.77
CA VAL A 487 27.35 -11.35 3.88
C VAL A 487 27.06 -10.96 2.45
N ARG A 488 28.06 -10.97 1.56
CA ARG A 488 27.94 -10.49 0.18
C ARG A 488 27.15 -11.45 -0.72
N ASP A 489 25.85 -11.55 -0.46
CA ASP A 489 24.86 -12.36 -1.15
C ASP A 489 24.32 -11.65 -2.41
N ALA A 490 23.23 -12.17 -3.00
CA ALA A 490 22.61 -11.56 -4.16
C ALA A 490 21.91 -10.23 -3.86
N LYS A 491 21.42 -10.02 -2.62
CA LYS A 491 20.76 -8.80 -2.17
C LYS A 491 21.78 -7.67 -2.04
N GLU A 492 22.85 -7.90 -1.28
CA GLU A 492 23.97 -6.97 -1.08
C GLU A 492 24.64 -6.59 -2.41
N LEU A 493 24.69 -7.49 -3.40
CA LEU A 493 25.16 -7.14 -4.75
C LEU A 493 24.20 -6.18 -5.47
N CYS A 494 22.89 -6.32 -5.32
CA CYS A 494 21.94 -5.37 -5.89
C CYS A 494 21.88 -4.04 -5.10
N GLU A 495 22.16 -4.05 -3.80
CA GLU A 495 22.40 -2.83 -3.02
C GLU A 495 23.73 -2.17 -3.44
N GLU A 496 24.77 -2.92 -3.82
CA GLU A 496 25.99 -2.40 -4.45
C GLU A 496 25.67 -1.67 -5.78
N ALA A 497 24.74 -2.19 -6.60
CA ALA A 497 24.26 -1.46 -7.78
C ALA A 497 23.58 -0.13 -7.40
N GLY A 498 22.73 -0.12 -6.36
CA GLY A 498 22.12 1.10 -5.84
C GLY A 498 23.14 2.14 -5.35
N LEU A 499 24.20 1.71 -4.66
CA LEU A 499 25.29 2.59 -4.24
C LEU A 499 26.06 3.18 -5.44
N ASN A 500 26.37 2.37 -6.46
CA ASN A 500 27.01 2.83 -7.69
C ASN A 500 26.13 3.86 -8.44
N LEU A 501 24.81 3.68 -8.42
CA LEU A 501 23.84 4.60 -9.00
C LEU A 501 23.86 5.97 -8.28
N TYR A 502 23.76 5.99 -6.95
CA TYR A 502 23.88 7.23 -6.15
C TYR A 502 25.21 7.97 -6.39
N ILE A 503 26.32 7.23 -6.45
CA ILE A 503 27.65 7.79 -6.76
C ILE A 503 27.67 8.41 -8.16
N GLY A 504 27.13 7.71 -9.16
CA GLY A 504 27.03 8.19 -10.54
C GLY A 504 26.21 9.48 -10.68
N GLU A 505 25.06 9.54 -10.01
CA GLU A 505 24.20 10.72 -9.97
C GLU A 505 24.89 11.93 -9.33
N ILE A 506 25.54 11.74 -8.17
CA ILE A 506 26.26 12.81 -7.46
C ILE A 506 27.42 13.35 -8.32
N ILE A 507 28.21 12.47 -8.94
CA ILE A 507 29.32 12.87 -9.82
C ILE A 507 28.82 13.59 -11.09
N TYR A 508 27.68 13.16 -11.65
CA TYR A 508 27.06 13.82 -12.79
C TYR A 508 26.45 15.19 -12.43
N ALA A 509 25.79 15.29 -11.27
CA ALA A 509 25.11 16.51 -10.82
C ALA A 509 26.10 17.58 -10.33
N GLY A 510 27.16 17.19 -9.62
CA GLY A 510 28.23 18.10 -9.17
C GLY A 510 29.11 18.64 -10.29
N ALA A 511 29.03 18.08 -11.49
CA ALA A 511 29.78 18.56 -12.64
C ALA A 511 29.25 19.92 -13.13
N SER A 512 30.08 20.96 -12.97
CA SER A 512 29.76 22.31 -13.46
C SER A 512 29.44 22.33 -14.96
N LYS A 513 28.59 23.27 -15.40
CA LYS A 513 28.12 23.42 -16.79
C LYS A 513 29.26 23.80 -17.75
N GLY A 514 30.06 22.79 -18.13
CA GLY A 514 31.26 22.92 -18.94
C GLY A 514 32.21 21.72 -18.82
N THR A 515 32.23 21.04 -17.67
CA THR A 515 33.10 19.88 -17.41
C THR A 515 32.48 18.60 -17.97
N SER A 516 32.73 18.29 -19.25
CA SER A 516 32.19 17.06 -19.85
C SER A 516 32.70 15.81 -19.15
N SER A 517 34.01 15.70 -18.85
CA SER A 517 34.62 14.51 -18.21
C SER A 517 33.82 14.02 -17.01
N SER A 518 33.59 14.86 -15.99
CA SER A 518 32.86 14.46 -14.78
C SER A 518 31.42 13.99 -15.07
N ARG A 519 30.77 14.47 -16.12
CA ARG A 519 29.44 13.97 -16.53
C ARG A 519 29.53 12.64 -17.26
N GLU A 520 30.60 12.41 -18.02
CA GLU A 520 30.89 11.12 -18.64
C GLU A 520 31.31 10.07 -17.60
N ASP A 521 32.03 10.49 -16.55
CA ASP A 521 32.44 9.66 -15.42
C ASP A 521 31.21 9.22 -14.60
N GLY A 522 30.35 10.15 -14.15
CA GLY A 522 29.12 9.81 -13.42
C GLY A 522 28.14 8.94 -14.25
N LEU A 523 28.13 9.15 -15.56
CA LEU A 523 27.39 8.29 -16.49
C LEU A 523 27.99 6.88 -16.59
N ALA A 524 29.32 6.73 -16.56
CA ALA A 524 29.98 5.41 -16.54
C ALA A 524 29.60 4.61 -15.28
N TRP A 525 29.65 5.23 -14.09
CA TRP A 525 29.15 4.63 -12.84
C TRP A 525 27.70 4.15 -12.95
N THR A 526 26.85 4.91 -13.64
CA THR A 526 25.44 4.55 -13.85
C THR A 526 25.30 3.34 -14.79
N ARG A 527 26.11 3.25 -15.85
CA ARG A 527 26.13 2.06 -16.72
C ARG A 527 26.59 0.82 -15.95
N GLU A 528 27.64 0.94 -15.15
CA GLU A 528 28.13 -0.16 -14.29
C GLU A 528 27.07 -0.61 -13.28
N ALA A 529 26.29 0.32 -12.70
CA ALA A 529 25.17 -0.02 -11.82
C ALA A 529 24.07 -0.83 -12.54
N VAL A 530 23.66 -0.39 -13.73
CA VAL A 530 22.66 -1.08 -14.56
C VAL A 530 23.16 -2.47 -15.01
N ASP A 531 24.39 -2.55 -15.51
CA ASP A 531 24.99 -3.83 -15.95
C ASP A 531 25.11 -4.82 -14.77
N LEU A 532 25.44 -4.35 -13.56
CA LEU A 532 25.52 -5.19 -12.35
C LEU A 532 24.13 -5.72 -11.93
N ALA A 533 23.10 -4.85 -11.97
CA ALA A 533 21.72 -5.22 -11.66
C ALA A 533 21.13 -6.20 -12.70
N GLU A 534 21.36 -5.97 -13.99
CA GLU A 534 21.02 -6.93 -15.07
C GLU A 534 21.73 -8.28 -14.84
N GLU A 535 23.02 -8.27 -14.48
CA GLU A 535 23.79 -9.50 -14.25
C GLU A 535 23.26 -10.31 -13.05
N GLN A 536 22.95 -9.68 -11.91
CA GLN A 536 22.39 -10.40 -10.76
C GLN A 536 20.98 -10.91 -11.04
N LEU A 537 20.13 -10.08 -11.66
CA LEU A 537 18.76 -10.48 -12.01
C LEU A 537 18.74 -11.64 -13.01
N SER A 538 19.75 -11.75 -13.88
CA SER A 538 19.91 -12.91 -14.79
C SER A 538 20.33 -14.22 -14.10
N LYS A 539 20.88 -14.14 -12.88
CA LYS A 539 21.26 -15.32 -12.06
C LYS A 539 20.13 -15.73 -11.11
N LEU A 540 19.26 -14.80 -10.75
CA LEU A 540 18.10 -15.03 -9.90
C LEU A 540 16.95 -15.63 -10.73
N SER A 541 16.73 -16.93 -10.59
CA SER A 541 15.54 -17.58 -11.16
C SER A 541 14.26 -17.02 -10.52
N PRO A 542 13.14 -16.88 -11.27
CA PRO A 542 11.87 -16.39 -10.71
C PRO A 542 11.28 -17.32 -9.63
N ASP A 543 11.66 -18.60 -9.64
CA ASP A 543 11.30 -19.60 -8.63
C ASP A 543 12.32 -19.70 -7.46
N SER A 544 13.31 -18.80 -7.38
CA SER A 544 14.31 -18.82 -6.30
C SER A 544 13.73 -18.37 -4.95
N SER A 545 14.36 -18.80 -3.86
CA SER A 545 14.03 -18.37 -2.49
C SER A 545 14.19 -16.87 -2.25
N ASP A 546 14.92 -16.19 -3.13
CA ASP A 546 15.52 -14.88 -2.88
C ASP A 546 14.63 -13.77 -3.46
N ALA A 547 13.35 -13.82 -3.11
CA ALA A 547 12.33 -12.88 -3.59
C ALA A 547 12.63 -11.43 -3.18
N GLU A 548 13.27 -11.21 -2.01
CA GLU A 548 13.71 -9.89 -1.58
C GLU A 548 14.84 -9.35 -2.46
N ALA A 549 15.90 -10.15 -2.69
CA ALA A 549 16.98 -9.78 -3.61
C ALA A 549 16.43 -9.45 -5.01
N THR A 550 15.56 -10.31 -5.54
CA THR A 550 14.90 -10.11 -6.85
C THR A 550 14.15 -8.78 -6.93
N LYS A 551 13.45 -8.38 -5.86
CA LYS A 551 12.76 -7.09 -5.75
C LYS A 551 13.76 -5.92 -5.77
N THR A 552 14.79 -5.96 -4.92
CA THR A 552 15.82 -4.90 -4.86
C THR A 552 16.56 -4.75 -6.18
N CYS A 553 16.91 -5.85 -6.86
CA CYS A 553 17.54 -5.82 -8.18
C CYS A 553 16.64 -5.16 -9.24
N LYS A 554 15.34 -5.48 -9.25
CA LYS A 554 14.36 -4.87 -10.18
C LYS A 554 14.15 -3.37 -9.89
N GLU A 555 14.09 -2.97 -8.62
CA GLU A 555 14.01 -1.55 -8.21
C GLU A 555 15.26 -0.75 -8.62
N CYS A 556 16.46 -1.31 -8.40
CA CYS A 556 17.72 -0.70 -8.83
C CYS A 556 17.85 -0.62 -10.36
N LEU A 557 17.40 -1.66 -11.09
CA LEU A 557 17.41 -1.70 -12.55
C LEU A 557 16.47 -0.63 -13.15
N GLY A 558 15.24 -0.56 -12.67
CA GLY A 558 14.26 0.44 -13.12
C GLY A 558 14.75 1.88 -12.88
N SER A 559 15.22 2.16 -11.65
CA SER A 559 15.76 3.47 -11.27
C SER A 559 17.01 3.82 -12.08
N GLY A 560 17.93 2.88 -12.24
CA GLY A 560 19.17 3.07 -12.98
C GLY A 560 18.94 3.36 -14.47
N LEU A 561 18.00 2.65 -15.11
CA LEU A 561 17.64 2.90 -16.51
C LEU A 561 16.94 4.25 -16.69
N GLU A 562 16.05 4.64 -15.78
CA GLU A 562 15.38 5.96 -15.83
C GLU A 562 16.40 7.10 -15.67
N ASN A 563 17.34 6.96 -14.72
CA ASN A 563 18.35 7.97 -14.46
C ASN A 563 19.40 8.03 -15.58
N TRP A 564 19.80 6.88 -16.15
CA TRP A 564 20.61 6.82 -17.37
C TRP A 564 19.91 7.56 -18.54
N ALA A 565 18.62 7.31 -18.76
CA ALA A 565 17.83 7.99 -19.79
C ALA A 565 17.77 9.52 -19.59
N LYS A 566 17.54 9.98 -18.35
CA LYS A 566 17.55 11.41 -17.99
C LYS A 566 18.92 12.06 -18.25
N MET A 567 20.01 11.40 -17.88
CA MET A 567 21.38 11.92 -18.03
C MET A 567 21.83 11.99 -19.49
N VAL A 568 21.56 10.94 -20.28
CA VAL A 568 21.87 10.92 -21.72
C VAL A 568 20.96 11.88 -22.48
N GLY A 569 19.67 11.92 -22.18
CA GLY A 569 18.73 12.85 -22.80
C GLY A 569 19.11 14.31 -22.58
N ARG A 570 19.67 14.66 -21.40
CA ARG A 570 20.23 15.99 -21.13
C ARG A 570 21.48 16.28 -21.96
N LEU A 571 22.42 15.33 -22.08
CA LEU A 571 23.63 15.48 -22.92
C LEU A 571 23.29 15.57 -24.41
N ALA A 572 22.38 14.73 -24.92
CA ALA A 572 21.91 14.76 -26.31
C ALA A 572 21.15 16.05 -26.64
N ARG A 573 20.39 16.61 -25.68
CA ARG A 573 19.78 17.93 -25.85
C ARG A 573 20.83 19.04 -25.91
N GLU A 574 21.84 19.01 -25.03
CA GLU A 574 22.95 19.98 -25.07
C GLU A 574 23.80 19.87 -26.35
N GLU A 575 23.98 18.67 -26.91
CA GLU A 575 24.63 18.42 -28.21
C GLU A 575 23.82 19.09 -29.34
N ARG A 576 22.51 18.80 -29.42
CA ARG A 576 21.58 19.42 -30.39
C ARG A 576 21.48 20.93 -30.24
N GLU A 577 21.49 21.46 -29.01
CA GLU A 577 21.49 22.90 -28.72
C GLU A 577 22.79 23.57 -29.21
N ARG A 578 23.95 22.91 -29.07
CA ARG A 578 25.24 23.40 -29.59
C ARG A 578 25.29 23.38 -31.12
N GLU A 579 24.79 22.32 -31.75
CA GLU A 579 24.69 22.21 -33.21
C GLU A 579 23.76 23.29 -33.78
N ALA A 580 22.59 23.49 -33.16
CA ALA A 580 21.62 24.51 -33.56
C ALA A 580 22.09 25.96 -33.30
N ALA A 581 22.99 26.18 -32.33
CA ALA A 581 23.58 27.50 -32.05
C ALA A 581 24.63 27.93 -33.11
N GLY A 582 25.11 27.00 -33.95
CA GLY A 582 26.05 27.28 -35.03
C GLY A 582 27.48 27.64 -34.59
N PRO A 583 28.45 27.68 -35.53
CA PRO A 583 29.87 27.93 -35.23
C PRO A 583 30.22 29.42 -35.00
N ASP A 584 29.32 30.21 -34.40
CA ASP A 584 29.51 31.65 -34.17
C ASP A 584 30.36 31.97 -32.93
N LYS A 585 31.64 31.54 -32.97
CA LYS A 585 32.85 32.18 -32.37
C LYS A 585 34.06 31.23 -32.36
N ALA A 586 34.55 30.86 -33.54
CA ALA A 586 35.90 30.29 -33.73
C ALA A 586 36.66 31.02 -34.84
N SER A 587 36.92 32.33 -34.67
CA SER A 587 37.78 33.08 -35.57
C SER A 587 39.25 32.74 -35.33
N GLY A 588 39.78 31.73 -36.04
CA GLY A 588 41.21 31.39 -35.94
C GLY A 588 41.61 30.05 -36.57
N CYS A 589 41.85 30.05 -37.87
CA CYS A 589 42.71 29.11 -38.61
C CYS A 589 42.53 27.59 -38.37
N SER A 590 41.89 26.91 -39.32
CA SER A 590 42.53 25.74 -39.95
C SER A 590 42.13 25.61 -41.42
N TRP A 591 43.11 25.34 -42.27
CA TRP A 591 43.07 25.48 -43.74
C TRP A 591 42.58 24.20 -44.46
N LEU A 592 42.55 23.05 -43.78
CA LEU A 592 42.50 21.73 -44.40
C LEU A 592 41.07 21.17 -44.56
N GLY A 593 40.31 21.72 -45.52
CA GLY A 593 38.96 21.27 -45.87
C GLY A 593 38.80 20.75 -47.30
N LEU A 594 39.62 19.77 -47.73
CA LEU A 594 39.59 19.26 -49.12
C LEU A 594 39.62 17.72 -49.29
N TRP A 595 39.53 16.93 -48.21
CA TRP A 595 39.38 15.47 -48.31
C TRP A 595 38.45 14.97 -47.19
N GLY A 596 37.18 14.71 -47.54
CA GLY A 596 36.20 14.28 -46.54
C GLY A 596 34.73 14.43 -46.97
N GLU A 597 34.38 14.19 -48.24
CA GLU A 597 32.97 14.04 -48.63
C GLU A 597 32.46 12.66 -48.19
N GLY A 598 32.35 12.49 -46.88
CA GLY A 598 31.68 11.40 -46.22
C GLY A 598 30.44 11.95 -45.56
N LYS A 599 29.29 11.85 -46.25
CA LYS A 599 27.97 12.16 -45.68
C LYS A 599 27.57 11.04 -44.71
N ALA A 600 28.38 10.85 -43.68
CA ALA A 600 28.07 9.98 -42.56
C ALA A 600 26.89 10.61 -41.82
N GLU A 601 25.83 9.83 -41.68
CA GLU A 601 24.71 10.08 -40.79
C GLU A 601 25.21 9.95 -39.35
N THR A 602 26.01 10.94 -38.92
CA THR A 602 26.59 11.00 -37.58
C THR A 602 25.50 11.43 -36.62
N THR A 603 24.68 10.46 -36.23
CA THR A 603 23.91 10.53 -34.98
C THR A 603 24.91 10.91 -33.89
N GLY A 604 24.72 12.07 -33.24
CA GLY A 604 25.60 12.56 -32.18
C GLY A 604 25.83 11.48 -31.12
N ARG A 605 27.00 11.49 -30.47
CA ARG A 605 27.43 10.39 -29.56
C ARG A 605 26.33 10.08 -28.54
N TRP A 606 25.70 11.12 -28.01
CA TRP A 606 24.67 11.00 -27.00
C TRP A 606 23.30 10.63 -27.59
N ALA A 607 23.03 11.01 -28.84
CA ALA A 607 21.83 10.57 -29.55
C ALA A 607 21.87 9.08 -29.93
N ALA A 608 23.05 8.53 -30.25
CA ALA A 608 23.23 7.08 -30.41
C ALA A 608 23.04 6.34 -29.08
N GLU A 609 23.59 6.87 -27.98
CA GLU A 609 23.38 6.29 -26.65
C GLU A 609 21.91 6.40 -26.18
N GLU A 610 21.20 7.48 -26.50
CA GLU A 610 19.76 7.64 -26.21
C GLU A 610 18.92 6.48 -26.82
N HIS A 611 19.33 5.98 -27.99
CA HIS A 611 18.72 4.80 -28.61
C HIS A 611 19.08 3.49 -27.88
N VAL A 612 20.32 3.34 -27.39
CA VAL A 612 20.74 2.17 -26.62
C VAL A 612 19.94 2.07 -25.32
N VAL A 613 19.77 3.18 -24.60
CA VAL A 613 18.98 3.20 -23.36
C VAL A 613 17.52 2.85 -23.62
N LYS A 614 16.90 3.39 -24.67
CA LYS A 614 15.50 3.07 -25.02
C LYS A 614 15.28 1.59 -25.32
N GLU A 615 16.19 0.94 -26.05
CA GLU A 615 16.09 -0.51 -26.31
C GLU A 615 16.36 -1.37 -25.07
N ARG A 616 17.24 -0.91 -24.15
CA ARG A 616 17.42 -1.58 -22.86
C ARG A 616 16.20 -1.42 -21.96
N MET A 617 15.62 -0.21 -21.87
CA MET A 617 14.37 0.04 -21.16
C MET A 617 13.25 -0.87 -21.66
N ARG A 618 13.04 -0.94 -22.98
CA ARG A 618 12.02 -1.80 -23.61
C ARG A 618 12.22 -3.29 -23.31
N ARG A 619 13.47 -3.75 -23.12
CA ARG A 619 13.77 -5.13 -22.71
C ARG A 619 13.57 -5.34 -21.20
N ALA A 620 13.93 -4.35 -20.39
CA ALA A 620 13.77 -4.41 -18.95
C ALA A 620 12.30 -4.36 -18.53
N GLU A 621 11.45 -3.62 -19.25
CA GLU A 621 9.98 -3.56 -19.08
C GLU A 621 9.38 -4.98 -19.05
N GLU A 622 9.75 -5.85 -20.00
CA GLU A 622 9.34 -7.27 -20.04
C GLU A 622 9.71 -8.07 -18.78
N ILE A 623 10.76 -7.66 -18.05
CA ILE A 623 11.24 -8.31 -16.82
C ILE A 623 10.68 -7.62 -15.55
N LEU A 624 10.44 -6.31 -15.60
CA LEU A 624 9.90 -5.52 -14.50
C LEU A 624 8.39 -5.78 -14.32
N ASP A 625 7.63 -5.85 -15.42
CA ASP A 625 6.18 -6.10 -15.44
C ASP A 625 5.77 -7.43 -14.76
N GLU A 626 6.66 -8.42 -14.69
CA GLU A 626 6.40 -9.67 -13.96
C GLU A 626 6.16 -9.48 -12.44
N LEU A 627 6.51 -8.32 -11.87
CA LEU A 627 6.12 -7.96 -10.49
C LEU A 627 4.70 -7.39 -10.40
N GLU A 628 4.23 -6.68 -11.44
CA GLU A 628 2.89 -6.08 -11.49
C GLU A 628 1.84 -7.08 -12.01
N ALA A 629 2.25 -8.05 -12.82
CA ALA A 629 1.38 -9.09 -13.35
C ALA A 629 0.74 -9.92 -12.21
N PRO A 630 -0.60 -9.99 -12.13
CA PRO A 630 -1.26 -10.78 -11.10
C PRO A 630 -0.90 -12.26 -11.27
N LYS A 631 -0.35 -12.88 -10.20
CA LYS A 631 0.09 -14.28 -10.17
C LYS A 631 -0.92 -15.21 -10.85
N THR A 632 -0.58 -15.70 -12.04
CA THR A 632 -1.45 -16.48 -12.93
C THR A 632 -1.57 -17.95 -12.48
N GLY A 633 -2.08 -18.13 -11.25
CA GLY A 633 -2.52 -19.40 -10.70
C GLY A 633 -4.04 -19.54 -10.72
N LEU A 634 -4.54 -20.63 -10.13
CA LEU A 634 -5.97 -20.98 -10.08
C LEU A 634 -6.90 -19.89 -9.47
N GLY A 635 -6.35 -18.90 -8.77
CA GLY A 635 -7.08 -17.73 -8.28
C GLY A 635 -7.71 -16.86 -9.38
N ALA A 636 -7.13 -16.85 -10.60
CA ALA A 636 -7.67 -16.08 -11.73
C ALA A 636 -9.04 -16.57 -12.23
N ILE A 637 -9.46 -17.78 -11.84
CA ILE A 637 -10.79 -18.33 -12.15
C ILE A 637 -11.87 -17.81 -11.17
N PHE A 638 -11.45 -17.22 -10.04
CA PHE A 638 -12.32 -16.75 -8.95
C PHE A 638 -12.29 -15.22 -8.78
N TRP A 639 -11.89 -14.50 -9.83
CA TRP A 639 -11.77 -13.04 -9.90
C TRP A 639 -12.55 -12.43 -11.08
N ALA A 640 -13.60 -13.12 -11.52
CA ALA A 640 -14.50 -12.75 -12.63
C ALA A 640 -15.97 -12.77 -12.18
#